data_AF-A0A950HRP2-F1
#
_entry.id   AF-A0A950HRP2-F1
#
_cell.length_a   1.000
_cell.length_b   1.000
_cell.length_c   1.000
_cell.angle_alpha   90.00
_cell.angle_beta   90.00
_cell.angle_gamma   90.00
#
_symmetry.space_group_name_H-M   'P 1'
#
loop_
_entity.id
_entity.type
_entity.pdbx_description
1 polymer ?
#
loop_
_entity_poly.entity_id
_entity_poly.type
_entity_poly.pdbx_seq_one_letter_code
_entity_poly.pdbx_strand_id
1 'polypeptide(L)'
;MSSSSVRRTCVGLCVLAWLFGAFVAAGDAGDVRRGDFGAVPAVQFPDVPVPDLPQAPTGFETGKIEPAAAAEPAAVAPATAAFVAPAIDSGGDERSPSAAIVDVAAPALGPAAVNSLPPSGTDGAYRMPLGQSDAVPVGSPPPPAAMPAEPKPAVASPTLSGGAIPARPGLSREALRAALDVFVRGEPAGLARYRLASPVLRKGREAIAAFYKMRGDAPLWVADGQWTAAARNVIERISTAADDGLDLSAYPVPASPGQTEAALARAELALSEAVADYGFQASGGRIEPTEITKLIGERPATADALHVLVEVAIAADPAAVLAAYNPPQPEYAALRLKLAEIRRAQPQVARTRIPYGPPLKVGMRDPRVSLIRARFGLDVAPADPASDDLVYDTVVATAVADFQRANGLPASGVLTRRTIAALSGGDPSALENEIVANMERWRWMPREMGSDRIEVDIPDFKLRVFRADTLIHEARVIVGKPTTPTPIFSNAMQYLTVNPSWYVPQSIIKNEMLPKLADDPDYLTRQGYVVTEIGGQISVRQPPGERNALGHIVFQFPNQYAVYLHDTPTRGLFGSPRRAFSHGCVRVDQPFKLAEIVLDGSSGWTEDRVRAMIGRGERSLYLPQPMPIHIEYFTAFVDDAGKLQVRDDLYGLSKRVQEALGLGG
;
A
#
# COMPACT_ATOMS: atom_id res chain seq x y z
N MET A 1 66.10 -39.88 -22.84
CA MET A 1 66.13 -40.16 -24.29
C MET A 1 65.39 -41.48 -24.50
N SER A 2 64.43 -41.64 -25.41
CA SER A 2 63.96 -40.75 -26.49
C SER A 2 62.45 -40.97 -26.80
N SER A 3 61.77 -39.91 -27.28
CA SER A 3 60.52 -39.83 -28.12
C SER A 3 59.50 -41.00 -28.09
N SER A 4 58.23 -40.83 -27.69
CA SER A 4 57.09 -40.15 -28.39
C SER A 4 56.73 -40.74 -29.78
N SER A 5 55.47 -40.87 -30.25
CA SER A 5 54.19 -40.26 -29.83
C SER A 5 52.92 -41.03 -30.32
N VAL A 6 51.86 -41.00 -29.51
CA VAL A 6 50.39 -40.97 -29.78
C VAL A 6 49.73 -41.74 -30.96
N ARG A 7 48.70 -42.51 -30.59
CA ARG A 7 47.43 -42.86 -31.30
C ARG A 7 46.32 -42.87 -30.20
N ARG A 8 45.00 -42.71 -30.42
CA ARG A 8 44.11 -42.79 -31.60
C ARG A 8 42.73 -42.14 -31.27
N THR A 9 41.83 -42.09 -32.25
CA THR A 9 40.53 -41.38 -32.23
C THR A 9 39.29 -42.26 -31.96
N CYS A 10 38.20 -41.61 -31.50
CA CYS A 10 36.76 -41.86 -31.78
C CYS A 10 35.87 -42.88 -31.01
N VAL A 11 34.59 -42.47 -30.92
CA VAL A 11 33.29 -43.20 -30.75
C VAL A 11 32.71 -43.43 -29.33
N GLY A 12 31.72 -42.60 -28.95
CA GLY A 12 30.28 -42.99 -28.93
C GLY A 12 29.59 -43.55 -27.65
N LEU A 13 28.57 -42.81 -27.21
CA LEU A 13 27.31 -43.21 -26.52
C LEU A 13 27.30 -43.89 -25.12
N CYS A 14 26.13 -43.75 -24.47
CA CYS A 14 25.73 -44.27 -23.13
C CYS A 14 26.35 -43.52 -21.92
N VAL A 15 25.73 -43.39 -20.73
CA VAL A 15 24.64 -44.15 -20.07
C VAL A 15 23.64 -43.22 -19.37
N LEU A 16 22.37 -43.61 -19.31
CA LEU A 16 21.31 -43.03 -18.49
C LEU A 16 21.10 -43.89 -17.23
N ALA A 17 21.56 -43.43 -16.05
CA ALA A 17 21.32 -44.06 -14.73
C ALA A 17 21.77 -43.12 -13.58
N TRP A 18 21.36 -43.45 -12.35
CA TRP A 18 21.62 -42.78 -11.04
C TRP A 18 20.50 -41.92 -10.45
N LEU A 19 19.34 -42.55 -10.28
CA LEU A 19 18.43 -42.29 -9.16
C LEU A 19 18.16 -43.62 -8.43
N PHE A 20 18.05 -43.56 -7.10
CA PHE A 20 17.82 -44.64 -6.13
C PHE A 20 18.97 -45.63 -5.84
N GLY A 21 19.30 -45.74 -4.54
CA GLY A 21 20.20 -46.73 -3.94
C GLY A 21 20.45 -46.40 -2.46
N ALA A 22 19.77 -47.06 -1.53
CA ALA A 22 19.78 -46.76 -0.10
C ALA A 22 20.32 -47.92 0.76
N PHE A 23 20.93 -47.61 1.92
CA PHE A 23 21.19 -48.47 3.09
C PHE A 23 21.59 -47.52 4.25
N VAL A 24 21.06 -47.46 5.49
CA VAL A 24 20.34 -48.35 6.45
C VAL A 24 21.24 -49.08 7.46
N ALA A 25 20.88 -48.97 8.76
CA ALA A 25 21.35 -49.67 9.98
C ALA A 25 22.69 -49.21 10.61
N ALA A 26 22.87 -49.15 11.96
CA ALA A 26 21.94 -49.26 13.10
C ALA A 26 22.54 -48.74 14.44
N GLY A 27 21.65 -48.37 15.40
CA GLY A 27 21.73 -48.65 16.86
C GLY A 27 22.72 -47.88 17.75
N ASP A 28 22.55 -47.76 19.08
CA ASP A 28 21.40 -47.98 19.97
C ASP A 28 21.68 -47.32 21.37
N ALA A 29 20.63 -47.08 22.17
CA ALA A 29 20.57 -46.86 23.64
C ALA A 29 21.45 -45.80 24.38
N GLY A 30 20.84 -45.09 25.35
CA GLY A 30 21.57 -44.40 26.44
C GLY A 30 20.85 -43.26 27.17
N ASP A 31 20.04 -43.55 28.19
CA ASP A 31 19.45 -42.57 29.12
C ASP A 31 20.34 -42.37 30.37
N VAL A 32 20.76 -41.13 30.68
CA VAL A 32 21.44 -40.75 31.94
C VAL A 32 21.00 -39.35 32.41
N ARG A 33 20.89 -39.22 33.74
CA ARG A 33 20.23 -38.13 34.47
C ARG A 33 21.03 -36.82 34.60
N ARG A 34 20.29 -35.77 34.97
CA ARG A 34 20.68 -34.47 35.56
C ARG A 34 22.03 -34.43 36.30
N GLY A 35 22.77 -33.36 36.05
CA GLY A 35 23.77 -32.79 36.95
C GLY A 35 23.99 -31.30 36.63
N ASP A 36 23.92 -30.44 37.63
CA ASP A 36 24.38 -29.04 37.55
C ASP A 36 25.88 -28.97 37.22
N PHE A 37 26.32 -27.91 36.54
CA PHE A 37 27.46 -27.05 36.91
C PHE A 37 27.96 -26.19 35.74
N GLY A 38 28.35 -24.95 36.04
CA GLY A 38 29.46 -24.26 35.37
C GLY A 38 29.09 -23.26 34.28
N ALA A 39 29.54 -22.02 34.46
CA ALA A 39 29.51 -21.00 33.41
C ALA A 39 30.50 -21.34 32.29
N VAL A 40 30.13 -21.01 31.04
CA VAL A 40 30.97 -21.15 29.84
C VAL A 40 31.45 -19.75 29.42
N PRO A 41 32.75 -19.55 29.11
CA PRO A 41 33.32 -18.22 28.90
C PRO A 41 32.96 -17.61 27.53
N ALA A 42 33.15 -16.28 27.43
CA ALA A 42 33.01 -15.55 26.18
C ALA A 42 34.05 -16.01 25.15
N VAL A 43 33.58 -16.31 23.93
CA VAL A 43 34.43 -16.65 22.79
C VAL A 43 34.89 -15.36 22.11
N GLN A 44 36.19 -15.10 22.11
CA GLN A 44 36.79 -14.09 21.24
C GLN A 44 36.84 -14.63 19.80
N PHE A 45 36.33 -13.85 18.85
CA PHE A 45 36.55 -14.08 17.43
C PHE A 45 37.93 -13.51 17.04
N PRO A 46 38.72 -14.18 16.18
CA PRO A 46 39.95 -13.60 15.65
C PRO A 46 39.64 -12.54 14.60
N ASP A 47 40.41 -11.44 14.62
CA ASP A 47 40.32 -10.38 13.61
C ASP A 47 40.66 -10.91 12.20
N VAL A 48 39.78 -10.63 11.24
CA VAL A 48 40.02 -10.88 9.81
C VAL A 48 40.41 -9.55 9.16
N PRO A 49 41.56 -9.44 8.47
CA PRO A 49 41.99 -8.19 7.86
C PRO A 49 41.09 -7.81 6.68
N VAL A 50 40.65 -6.55 6.68
CA VAL A 50 39.92 -5.93 5.57
C VAL A 50 40.90 -5.66 4.40
N PRO A 51 40.58 -6.05 3.15
CA PRO A 51 41.40 -5.67 2.00
C PRO A 51 41.16 -4.20 1.63
N ASP A 52 42.25 -3.46 1.38
CA ASP A 52 42.18 -2.04 0.97
C ASP A 52 41.41 -1.85 -0.34
N LEU A 53 40.49 -0.87 -0.34
CA LEU A 53 39.84 -0.38 -1.55
C LEU A 53 40.78 0.58 -2.29
N PRO A 54 40.92 0.48 -3.63
CA PRO A 54 41.76 1.40 -4.39
C PRO A 54 41.19 2.83 -4.36
N GLN A 55 42.04 3.79 -4.02
CA GLN A 55 41.67 5.20 -4.00
C GLN A 55 41.33 5.71 -5.40
N ALA A 56 40.30 6.55 -5.49
CA ALA A 56 39.91 7.19 -6.75
C ALA A 56 40.97 8.22 -7.20
N PRO A 57 41.34 8.26 -8.49
CA PRO A 57 42.29 9.26 -9.00
C PRO A 57 41.68 10.66 -8.96
N THR A 58 42.30 11.54 -8.18
CA THR A 58 42.01 12.99 -8.20
C THR A 58 42.81 13.64 -9.33
N GLY A 59 42.11 14.11 -10.36
CA GLY A 59 42.76 14.69 -11.54
C GLY A 59 41.77 15.40 -12.47
N PHE A 60 41.43 16.65 -12.14
CA PHE A 60 40.81 17.57 -13.10
C PHE A 60 41.91 18.23 -13.94
N GLU A 61 42.09 17.80 -15.19
CA GLU A 61 42.82 18.57 -16.19
C GLU A 61 41.86 19.10 -17.27
N THR A 62 41.79 20.42 -17.38
CA THR A 62 41.02 21.13 -18.40
C THR A 62 41.80 21.20 -19.72
N GLY A 63 41.72 20.14 -20.51
CA GLY A 63 42.27 20.08 -21.87
C GLY A 63 41.37 20.74 -22.91
N LYS A 64 41.92 21.68 -23.69
CA LYS A 64 41.22 22.39 -24.77
C LYS A 64 40.80 21.44 -25.91
N ILE A 65 39.64 21.70 -26.51
CA ILE A 65 39.19 21.04 -27.75
C ILE A 65 39.42 22.00 -28.92
N GLU A 66 40.14 21.56 -29.94
CA GLU A 66 40.11 22.14 -31.29
C GLU A 66 39.42 21.17 -32.27
N PRO A 67 38.75 21.66 -33.33
CA PRO A 67 37.81 20.84 -34.11
C PRO A 67 38.49 20.05 -35.23
N ALA A 68 38.11 18.79 -35.38
CA ALA A 68 38.44 17.97 -36.56
C ALA A 68 37.27 17.95 -37.56
N ALA A 69 37.61 17.98 -38.85
CA ALA A 69 36.70 18.28 -39.97
C ALA A 69 35.56 17.27 -40.19
N ALA A 70 34.50 17.77 -40.85
CA ALA A 70 33.35 16.99 -41.28
C ALA A 70 33.67 16.02 -42.42
N ALA A 71 32.92 14.92 -42.48
CA ALA A 71 32.78 14.07 -43.65
C ALA A 71 31.28 13.78 -43.88
N GLU A 72 30.80 13.95 -45.11
CA GLU A 72 29.40 13.74 -45.49
C GLU A 72 29.02 12.24 -45.58
N PRO A 73 27.74 11.88 -45.40
CA PRO A 73 27.30 10.49 -45.34
C PRO A 73 27.04 9.87 -46.72
N ALA A 74 27.52 8.64 -46.93
CA ALA A 74 27.10 7.82 -48.06
C ALA A 74 25.70 7.22 -47.79
N ALA A 75 24.76 7.45 -48.71
CA ALA A 75 23.39 6.98 -48.57
C ALA A 75 23.25 5.48 -48.90
N VAL A 76 22.53 4.75 -48.06
CA VAL A 76 22.03 3.39 -48.37
C VAL A 76 20.55 3.33 -47.98
N ALA A 77 19.70 2.95 -48.94
CA ALA A 77 18.25 2.90 -48.76
C ALA A 77 17.81 1.71 -47.89
N PRO A 78 16.80 1.87 -47.01
CA PRO A 78 16.24 0.75 -46.26
C PRO A 78 15.27 -0.05 -47.14
N ALA A 79 15.59 -1.31 -47.40
CA ALA A 79 14.63 -2.27 -47.94
C ALA A 79 13.66 -2.70 -46.81
N THR A 80 12.38 -2.39 -46.96
CA THR A 80 11.34 -2.77 -45.99
C THR A 80 10.99 -4.25 -46.08
N ALA A 81 11.55 -5.06 -45.18
CA ALA A 81 11.12 -6.43 -44.92
C ALA A 81 10.50 -6.51 -43.51
N ALA A 82 9.17 -6.55 -43.43
CA ALA A 82 8.46 -6.72 -42.17
C ALA A 82 8.65 -8.14 -41.63
N PHE A 83 9.61 -8.33 -40.73
CA PHE A 83 9.84 -9.60 -40.03
C PHE A 83 9.39 -9.48 -38.57
N VAL A 84 8.31 -10.19 -38.24
CA VAL A 84 7.84 -10.31 -36.85
C VAL A 84 8.85 -11.15 -36.07
N ALA A 85 9.43 -10.58 -35.01
CA ALA A 85 10.29 -11.33 -34.11
C ALA A 85 9.45 -12.26 -33.21
N PRO A 86 9.82 -13.54 -33.03
CA PRO A 86 9.09 -14.43 -32.14
C PRO A 86 9.33 -14.02 -30.68
N ALA A 87 8.25 -13.78 -29.95
CA ALA A 87 8.31 -13.53 -28.52
C ALA A 87 8.73 -14.80 -27.76
N ILE A 88 9.26 -14.64 -26.54
CA ILE A 88 9.15 -15.71 -25.56
C ILE A 88 7.67 -15.92 -25.30
N ASP A 89 7.20 -17.08 -25.78
CA ASP A 89 5.82 -17.56 -25.71
C ASP A 89 5.13 -17.21 -24.38
N SER A 90 4.13 -16.33 -24.49
CA SER A 90 3.22 -15.95 -23.41
C SER A 90 1.83 -16.48 -23.78
N GLY A 91 1.72 -17.78 -24.00
CA GLY A 91 0.58 -18.44 -24.63
C GLY A 91 -0.79 -18.11 -24.01
N GLY A 92 -1.80 -18.11 -24.88
CA GLY A 92 -3.19 -17.83 -24.54
C GLY A 92 -4.04 -17.66 -25.79
N ASP A 93 -4.40 -18.78 -26.43
CA ASP A 93 -5.37 -18.80 -27.54
C ASP A 93 -6.77 -18.37 -27.06
N GLU A 94 -7.21 -17.18 -27.48
CA GLU A 94 -8.64 -16.90 -27.63
C GLU A 94 -8.92 -16.21 -28.97
N ARG A 95 -9.50 -16.98 -29.90
CA ARG A 95 -10.18 -16.41 -31.07
C ARG A 95 -11.46 -15.71 -30.61
N SER A 96 -11.53 -14.39 -30.75
CA SER A 96 -12.79 -13.66 -30.91
C SER A 96 -12.84 -13.00 -32.29
N PRO A 97 -14.00 -13.03 -32.98
CA PRO A 97 -14.10 -12.59 -34.37
C PRO A 97 -14.07 -11.07 -34.50
N SER A 98 -13.42 -10.58 -35.56
CA SER A 98 -13.48 -9.19 -35.96
C SER A 98 -14.91 -8.83 -36.40
N ALA A 99 -15.54 -7.88 -35.71
CA ALA A 99 -16.74 -7.22 -36.16
C ALA A 99 -16.37 -5.89 -36.83
N ALA A 100 -16.83 -5.68 -38.07
CA ALA A 100 -16.53 -4.47 -38.83
C ALA A 100 -17.10 -3.23 -38.14
N ILE A 101 -16.26 -2.21 -37.95
CA ILE A 101 -16.70 -0.88 -37.53
C ILE A 101 -17.15 -0.13 -38.77
N VAL A 102 -18.42 0.28 -38.79
CA VAL A 102 -18.98 1.15 -39.83
C VAL A 102 -18.72 2.60 -39.44
N ASP A 103 -18.18 3.39 -40.36
CA ASP A 103 -17.96 4.83 -40.19
C ASP A 103 -19.28 5.56 -39.92
N VAL A 104 -19.32 6.35 -38.85
CA VAL A 104 -20.38 7.34 -38.60
C VAL A 104 -19.73 8.63 -38.12
N ALA A 105 -19.74 9.64 -38.99
CA ALA A 105 -19.13 10.94 -38.73
C ALA A 105 -19.86 11.69 -37.58
N ALA A 106 -19.07 12.20 -36.63
CA ALA A 106 -19.53 13.18 -35.64
C ALA A 106 -19.25 14.61 -36.17
N PRO A 107 -20.15 15.58 -35.96
CA PRO A 107 -19.97 16.94 -36.45
C PRO A 107 -18.91 17.71 -35.64
N ALA A 108 -18.12 18.51 -36.34
CA ALA A 108 -17.10 19.36 -35.72
C ALA A 108 -17.71 20.56 -34.99
N LEU A 109 -17.17 20.89 -33.81
CA LEU A 109 -17.31 22.18 -33.16
C LEU A 109 -15.93 22.83 -33.06
N GLY A 110 -15.81 24.06 -33.58
CA GLY A 110 -14.54 24.77 -33.71
C GLY A 110 -14.03 25.41 -32.40
N PRO A 111 -12.76 25.84 -32.38
CA PRO A 111 -12.13 26.40 -31.18
C PRO A 111 -12.59 27.83 -30.89
N ALA A 112 -12.91 28.12 -29.63
CA ALA A 112 -13.17 29.48 -29.15
C ALA A 112 -11.84 30.22 -28.90
N ALA A 113 -11.79 31.47 -29.38
CA ALA A 113 -10.61 32.31 -29.54
C ALA A 113 -9.69 32.45 -28.30
N VAL A 114 -8.39 32.35 -28.57
CA VAL A 114 -7.32 32.99 -27.80
C VAL A 114 -7.40 34.51 -28.01
N ASN A 115 -7.15 35.32 -26.99
CA ASN A 115 -6.87 36.75 -27.16
C ASN A 115 -5.48 37.07 -26.58
N SER A 116 -4.73 37.92 -27.28
CA SER A 116 -3.27 38.00 -27.20
C SER A 116 -2.71 39.16 -26.36
N LEU A 117 -1.62 38.83 -25.66
CA LEU A 117 -0.42 39.59 -25.22
C LEU A 117 0.02 40.80 -26.11
N PRO A 118 1.10 41.58 -25.78
CA PRO A 118 1.81 41.92 -24.50
C PRO A 118 1.90 43.49 -24.38
N PRO A 119 3.02 44.24 -24.14
CA PRO A 119 4.31 44.01 -23.43
C PRO A 119 4.86 45.14 -22.49
N SER A 120 5.85 44.74 -21.67
CA SER A 120 7.14 45.41 -21.33
C SER A 120 7.27 46.70 -20.47
N GLY A 121 8.15 46.57 -19.45
CA GLY A 121 9.06 47.62 -18.91
C GLY A 121 8.66 48.19 -17.54
N THR A 122 9.56 48.47 -16.58
CA THR A 122 11.00 48.19 -16.37
C THR A 122 11.33 48.33 -14.86
N ASP A 123 12.45 47.75 -14.40
CA ASP A 123 13.23 48.03 -13.18
C ASP A 123 12.65 48.87 -12.01
N GLY A 124 12.75 48.32 -10.79
CA GLY A 124 12.60 49.11 -9.57
C GLY A 124 12.55 48.27 -8.29
N ALA A 125 13.69 48.11 -7.62
CA ALA A 125 13.71 47.53 -6.27
C ALA A 125 13.00 48.45 -5.27
N TYR A 126 12.06 47.94 -4.49
CA TYR A 126 11.54 48.68 -3.33
C TYR A 126 11.26 47.77 -2.11
N ARG A 127 11.95 48.08 -1.01
CA ARG A 127 11.60 47.58 0.34
C ARG A 127 10.27 48.20 0.75
N MET A 128 9.35 47.42 1.31
CA MET A 128 8.24 48.01 2.05
C MET A 128 8.68 48.40 3.47
N PRO A 129 8.35 49.61 3.95
CA PRO A 129 8.81 50.11 5.24
C PRO A 129 7.91 49.67 6.40
N LEU A 130 8.50 49.65 7.61
CA LEU A 130 7.77 49.54 8.87
C LEU A 130 6.93 50.81 9.10
N GLY A 131 5.61 50.66 9.18
CA GLY A 131 4.71 51.72 9.62
C GLY A 131 4.61 51.74 11.14
N GLN A 132 4.97 52.86 11.76
CA GLN A 132 4.82 53.06 13.21
C GLN A 132 3.35 53.21 13.62
N SER A 133 3.02 52.69 14.80
CA SER A 133 1.82 53.02 15.55
C SER A 133 2.25 53.61 16.89
N ASP A 134 2.11 54.92 17.06
CA ASP A 134 2.46 55.61 18.30
C ASP A 134 1.43 55.32 19.39
N ALA A 135 1.85 54.61 20.44
CA ALA A 135 1.14 54.53 21.72
C ALA A 135 2.15 54.41 22.87
N VAL A 136 2.21 55.44 23.72
CA VAL A 136 3.15 55.56 24.86
C VAL A 136 2.68 54.68 26.03
N PRO A 137 3.58 53.96 26.74
CA PRO A 137 3.19 53.09 27.84
C PRO A 137 2.84 53.86 29.11
N VAL A 138 1.75 53.45 29.78
CA VAL A 138 1.37 53.91 31.13
C VAL A 138 1.33 52.69 32.06
N GLY A 139 2.06 52.77 33.17
CA GLY A 139 2.21 51.65 34.11
C GLY A 139 1.00 51.43 35.03
N SER A 140 0.84 50.19 35.49
CA SER A 140 -0.24 49.76 36.37
C SER A 140 -0.19 50.42 37.77
N PRO A 141 -1.34 50.83 38.34
CA PRO A 141 -1.40 51.36 39.71
C PRO A 141 -1.38 50.23 40.78
N PRO A 142 -0.90 50.52 42.00
CA PRO A 142 -0.85 49.56 43.11
C PRO A 142 -2.21 49.36 43.83
N PRO A 143 -2.37 48.27 44.62
CA PRO A 143 -3.64 47.94 45.27
C PRO A 143 -3.93 48.82 46.50
N PRO A 144 -5.22 49.12 46.81
CA PRO A 144 -5.60 49.93 47.97
C PRO A 144 -5.57 49.15 49.29
N ALA A 145 -5.25 49.86 50.37
CA ALA A 145 -5.23 49.34 51.74
C ALA A 145 -6.61 49.40 52.44
N ALA A 146 -6.77 48.63 53.53
CA ALA A 146 -8.02 48.46 54.26
C ALA A 146 -8.14 49.35 55.52
N MET A 147 -9.36 49.85 55.81
CA MET A 147 -9.90 50.24 57.14
C MET A 147 -11.45 50.12 57.10
N PRO A 148 -12.22 50.39 58.18
CA PRO A 148 -12.68 49.41 59.16
C PRO A 148 -14.23 49.17 59.16
N ALA A 149 -14.73 48.32 60.04
CA ALA A 149 -16.14 47.88 60.09
C ALA A 149 -16.98 48.48 61.23
N GLU A 150 -18.31 48.60 61.02
CA GLU A 150 -19.37 48.78 62.04
C GLU A 150 -20.71 48.10 61.59
N PRO A 151 -21.71 47.85 62.47
CA PRO A 151 -22.29 46.49 62.53
C PRO A 151 -23.83 46.29 62.43
N LYS A 152 -24.22 45.02 62.16
CA LYS A 152 -25.51 44.33 62.45
C LYS A 152 -26.76 44.76 61.61
N PRO A 153 -27.84 43.94 61.52
CA PRO A 153 -28.31 42.90 62.44
C PRO A 153 -28.30 41.44 61.90
N ALA A 154 -28.47 40.50 62.83
CA ALA A 154 -28.60 39.07 62.53
C ALA A 154 -30.07 38.66 62.39
N VAL A 155 -30.38 37.83 61.38
CA VAL A 155 -31.61 37.03 61.29
C VAL A 155 -31.19 35.60 60.99
N ALA A 156 -31.80 34.64 61.70
CA ALA A 156 -31.35 33.25 61.67
C ALA A 156 -31.71 32.53 60.36
N SER A 157 -30.72 31.87 59.75
CA SER A 157 -30.96 30.85 58.72
C SER A 157 -31.24 29.49 59.38
N PRO A 158 -32.19 28.69 58.89
CA PRO A 158 -32.52 27.40 59.48
C PRO A 158 -31.39 26.38 59.27
N THR A 159 -31.09 25.61 60.31
CA THR A 159 -30.17 24.47 60.24
C THR A 159 -30.79 23.33 59.43
N LEU A 160 -30.56 23.31 58.12
CA LEU A 160 -30.72 22.09 57.34
C LEU A 160 -29.53 21.18 57.62
N SER A 161 -29.80 20.09 58.34
CA SER A 161 -28.82 19.04 58.65
C SER A 161 -28.14 18.56 57.39
N GLY A 162 -26.81 18.67 57.36
CA GLY A 162 -25.98 18.17 56.27
C GLY A 162 -25.99 16.65 56.23
N GLY A 163 -26.91 16.07 55.47
CA GLY A 163 -26.71 14.75 54.89
C GLY A 163 -25.56 14.84 53.90
N ALA A 164 -24.32 14.65 54.38
CA ALA A 164 -23.17 14.55 53.51
C ALA A 164 -23.42 13.39 52.53
N ILE A 165 -23.53 13.71 51.24
CA ILE A 165 -23.42 12.69 50.19
C ILE A 165 -22.05 12.05 50.44
N PRO A 166 -21.95 10.73 50.73
CA PRO A 166 -20.67 10.11 50.97
C PRO A 166 -19.80 10.34 49.74
N ALA A 167 -18.61 10.91 49.95
CA ALA A 167 -17.65 11.12 48.88
C ALA A 167 -17.45 9.78 48.17
N ARG A 168 -17.69 9.73 46.86
CA ARG A 168 -17.54 8.49 46.09
C ARG A 168 -16.09 8.03 46.27
N PRO A 169 -15.84 6.78 46.70
CA PRO A 169 -14.48 6.31 46.88
C PRO A 169 -13.74 6.39 45.55
N GLY A 170 -12.66 7.16 45.51
CA GLY A 170 -11.75 7.20 44.38
C GLY A 170 -10.98 5.88 44.24
N LEU A 171 -10.28 5.71 43.13
CA LEU A 171 -9.39 4.59 42.92
C LEU A 171 -8.05 4.83 43.64
N SER A 172 -7.74 4.04 44.68
CA SER A 172 -6.42 4.12 45.34
C SER A 172 -5.30 3.56 44.47
N ARG A 173 -4.07 3.98 44.76
CA ARG A 173 -2.87 3.51 44.07
C ARG A 173 -2.60 2.04 44.37
N GLU A 174 -2.88 1.64 45.60
CA GLU A 174 -2.76 0.28 46.12
C GLU A 174 -3.73 -0.67 45.39
N ALA A 175 -4.99 -0.27 45.19
CA ALA A 175 -5.97 -1.05 44.45
C ALA A 175 -5.64 -1.13 42.96
N LEU A 176 -5.15 -0.04 42.34
CA LEU A 176 -4.72 -0.06 40.95
C LEU A 176 -3.50 -0.97 40.76
N ARG A 177 -2.49 -0.92 41.64
CA ARG A 177 -1.34 -1.84 41.64
C ARG A 177 -1.78 -3.30 41.77
N ALA A 178 -2.68 -3.61 42.70
CA ALA A 178 -3.21 -4.96 42.87
C ALA A 178 -4.01 -5.45 41.63
N ALA A 179 -4.72 -4.55 40.95
CA ALA A 179 -5.42 -4.87 39.71
C ALA A 179 -4.45 -5.10 38.54
N LEU A 180 -3.37 -4.31 38.44
CA LEU A 180 -2.32 -4.47 37.42
C LEU A 180 -1.63 -5.83 37.52
N ASP A 181 -1.30 -6.30 38.72
CA ASP A 181 -0.74 -7.62 38.95
C ASP A 181 -1.64 -8.75 38.39
N VAL A 182 -2.96 -8.63 38.55
CA VAL A 182 -3.93 -9.58 37.99
C VAL A 182 -4.05 -9.42 36.47
N PHE A 183 -4.07 -8.19 35.97
CA PHE A 183 -4.21 -7.86 34.55
C PHE A 183 -3.07 -8.42 33.69
N VAL A 184 -1.80 -8.23 34.12
CA VAL A 184 -0.62 -8.74 33.40
C VAL A 184 -0.60 -10.27 33.34
N ARG A 185 -1.11 -10.95 34.37
CA ARG A 185 -1.22 -12.43 34.40
C ARG A 185 -2.45 -12.96 33.64
N GLY A 186 -3.41 -12.11 33.30
CA GLY A 186 -4.62 -12.48 32.55
C GLY A 186 -4.38 -12.45 31.05
N GLU A 187 -5.21 -13.18 30.29
CA GLU A 187 -5.12 -13.16 28.83
C GLU A 187 -5.64 -11.85 28.21
N PRO A 188 -4.98 -11.29 27.17
CA PRO A 188 -5.43 -10.11 26.43
C PRO A 188 -6.81 -10.28 25.82
N ALA A 189 -7.63 -9.23 25.85
CA ALA A 189 -9.03 -9.34 25.40
C ALA A 189 -9.15 -9.61 23.88
N GLY A 190 -8.25 -9.03 23.06
CA GLY A 190 -8.17 -9.29 21.61
C GLY A 190 -7.58 -10.65 21.21
N LEU A 191 -7.02 -11.43 22.13
CA LEU A 191 -6.27 -12.66 21.84
C LEU A 191 -7.06 -13.68 21.00
N ALA A 192 -8.37 -13.79 21.24
CA ALA A 192 -9.23 -14.74 20.55
C ALA A 192 -9.38 -14.44 19.05
N ARG A 193 -9.26 -13.15 18.65
CA ARG A 193 -9.33 -12.68 17.25
C ARG A 193 -7.93 -12.63 16.64
N TYR A 194 -6.99 -11.98 17.31
CA TYR A 194 -5.62 -11.78 16.82
C TYR A 194 -4.66 -12.85 17.37
N ARG A 195 -4.98 -14.13 17.13
CA ARG A 195 -4.26 -15.27 17.74
C ARG A 195 -2.75 -15.26 17.49
N LEU A 196 -2.31 -14.76 16.34
CA LEU A 196 -0.89 -14.65 15.97
C LEU A 196 -0.20 -13.43 16.60
N ALA A 197 -0.95 -12.37 16.94
CA ALA A 197 -0.45 -11.21 17.69
C ALA A 197 -0.30 -11.48 19.21
N SER A 198 -0.55 -12.72 19.67
CA SER A 198 -0.48 -13.14 21.07
C SER A 198 0.76 -12.63 21.84
N PRO A 199 2.01 -12.69 21.31
CA PRO A 199 3.17 -12.17 22.02
C PRO A 199 3.16 -10.64 22.14
N VAL A 200 2.63 -9.94 21.14
CA VAL A 200 2.57 -8.47 21.11
C VAL A 200 1.51 -7.97 22.08
N LEU A 201 0.32 -8.57 22.08
CA LEU A 201 -0.76 -8.21 23.01
C LEU A 201 -0.37 -8.47 24.49
N ARG A 202 0.38 -9.54 24.78
CA ARG A 202 0.90 -9.79 26.14
C ARG A 202 1.96 -8.76 26.55
N LYS A 203 2.93 -8.44 25.67
CA LYS A 203 3.86 -7.32 25.88
C LYS A 203 3.15 -5.98 26.06
N GLY A 204 2.04 -5.77 25.35
CA GLY A 204 1.17 -4.60 25.53
C GLY A 204 0.67 -4.45 26.97
N ARG A 205 0.27 -5.56 27.63
CA ARG A 205 -0.12 -5.53 29.05
C ARG A 205 1.04 -5.22 29.99
N GLU A 206 2.23 -5.77 29.72
CA GLU A 206 3.45 -5.46 30.47
C GLU A 206 3.82 -3.96 30.32
N ALA A 207 3.68 -3.40 29.13
CA ALA A 207 3.89 -1.98 28.82
C ALA A 207 2.85 -1.07 29.50
N ILE A 208 1.57 -1.47 29.56
CA ILE A 208 0.53 -0.78 30.35
C ILE A 208 0.89 -0.76 31.84
N ALA A 209 1.40 -1.88 32.39
CA ALA A 209 1.85 -1.91 33.78
C ALA A 209 3.10 -1.05 34.03
N ALA A 210 4.05 -1.03 33.08
CA ALA A 210 5.21 -0.14 33.13
C ALA A 210 4.79 1.34 33.12
N PHE A 211 3.79 1.71 32.30
CA PHE A 211 3.22 3.05 32.25
C PHE A 211 2.66 3.51 33.60
N TYR A 212 1.80 2.71 34.24
CA TYR A 212 1.26 3.08 35.56
C TYR A 212 2.34 3.10 36.65
N LYS A 213 3.34 2.21 36.59
CA LYS A 213 4.49 2.24 37.48
C LYS A 213 5.30 3.55 37.34
N MET A 214 5.49 4.06 36.12
CA MET A 214 6.10 5.37 35.88
C MET A 214 5.28 6.53 36.45
N ARG A 215 3.95 6.39 36.50
CA ARG A 215 3.02 7.34 37.17
C ARG A 215 2.96 7.19 38.69
N GLY A 216 3.77 6.29 39.29
CA GLY A 216 3.70 5.98 40.72
C GLY A 216 2.34 5.39 41.12
N ASP A 217 1.76 4.57 40.24
CA ASP A 217 0.44 3.94 40.32
C ASP A 217 -0.74 4.93 40.46
N ALA A 218 -0.57 6.17 40.00
CA ALA A 218 -1.64 7.15 39.92
C ALA A 218 -2.56 6.90 38.71
N PRO A 219 -3.89 6.85 38.91
CA PRO A 219 -4.87 6.80 37.81
C PRO A 219 -4.67 7.90 36.76
N LEU A 220 -5.16 7.64 35.55
CA LEU A 220 -5.22 8.52 34.39
C LEU A 220 -6.66 8.81 33.99
N TRP A 221 -7.50 7.78 33.93
CA TRP A 221 -8.84 7.87 33.35
C TRP A 221 -9.92 8.16 34.39
N VAL A 222 -9.73 7.70 35.63
CA VAL A 222 -10.67 7.89 36.73
C VAL A 222 -10.17 8.93 37.73
N ALA A 223 -11.00 9.94 38.01
CA ALA A 223 -10.83 10.89 39.11
C ALA A 223 -12.17 11.05 39.85
N ASP A 224 -12.15 11.09 41.19
CA ASP A 224 -13.33 11.20 42.06
C ASP A 224 -14.46 10.17 41.73
N GLY A 225 -14.04 8.98 41.30
CA GLY A 225 -14.93 7.90 40.87
C GLY A 225 -15.66 8.16 39.55
N GLN A 226 -15.24 9.14 38.76
CA GLN A 226 -15.81 9.54 37.46
C GLN A 226 -14.75 9.52 36.35
N TRP A 227 -15.19 9.52 35.09
CA TRP A 227 -14.30 9.68 33.94
C TRP A 227 -13.73 11.10 33.87
N THR A 228 -12.41 11.22 33.72
CA THR A 228 -11.73 12.49 33.42
C THR A 228 -12.19 13.07 32.08
N ALA A 229 -11.87 14.35 31.82
CA ALA A 229 -12.15 14.95 30.51
C ALA A 229 -11.42 14.21 29.37
N ALA A 230 -10.15 13.85 29.60
CA ALA A 230 -9.34 13.03 28.69
C ALA A 230 -10.01 11.66 28.44
N ALA A 231 -10.44 10.96 29.49
CA ALA A 231 -11.12 9.67 29.36
C ALA A 231 -12.37 9.75 28.46
N ARG A 232 -13.24 10.75 28.67
CA ARG A 232 -14.45 10.92 27.85
C ARG A 232 -14.13 11.18 26.37
N ASN A 233 -13.12 11.99 26.10
CA ASN A 233 -12.66 12.33 24.75
C ASN A 233 -12.05 11.11 24.02
N VAL A 234 -11.23 10.27 24.69
CA VAL A 234 -10.76 9.01 24.06
C VAL A 234 -11.84 7.94 23.94
N ILE A 235 -12.80 7.87 24.87
CA ILE A 235 -13.97 6.97 24.77
C ILE A 235 -14.78 7.28 23.53
N GLU A 236 -15.00 8.57 23.21
CA GLU A 236 -15.70 9.00 22.00
C GLU A 236 -14.95 8.60 20.71
N ARG A 237 -13.63 8.77 20.66
CA ARG A 237 -12.77 8.31 19.56
C ARG A 237 -12.81 6.78 19.40
N ILE A 238 -12.73 6.02 20.49
CA ILE A 238 -12.79 4.55 20.49
C ILE A 238 -14.17 4.07 20.03
N SER A 239 -15.26 4.72 20.47
CA SER A 239 -16.62 4.37 20.04
C SER A 239 -16.88 4.57 18.54
N THR A 240 -16.09 5.44 17.91
CA THR A 240 -16.14 5.73 16.46
C THR A 240 -14.96 5.11 15.69
N ALA A 241 -14.16 4.24 16.31
CA ALA A 241 -12.99 3.61 15.68
C ALA A 241 -13.33 2.76 14.44
N ALA A 242 -14.58 2.26 14.34
CA ALA A 242 -15.07 1.60 13.14
C ALA A 242 -14.99 2.50 11.90
N ASP A 243 -15.17 3.83 12.04
CA ASP A 243 -15.04 4.78 10.93
C ASP A 243 -13.60 4.88 10.41
N ASP A 244 -12.61 4.57 11.25
CA ASP A 244 -11.21 4.41 10.87
C ASP A 244 -10.90 2.99 10.34
N GLY A 245 -11.92 2.16 10.07
CA GLY A 245 -11.78 0.78 9.57
C GLY A 245 -11.33 -0.24 10.63
N LEU A 246 -11.29 0.14 11.91
CA LEU A 246 -10.80 -0.68 13.03
C LEU A 246 -11.91 -1.54 13.66
N ASP A 247 -11.52 -2.60 14.36
CA ASP A 247 -12.44 -3.39 15.21
C ASP A 247 -11.92 -3.50 16.64
N LEU A 248 -12.51 -2.67 17.51
CA LEU A 248 -12.23 -2.65 18.95
C LEU A 248 -13.32 -3.34 19.78
N SER A 249 -14.23 -4.12 19.16
CA SER A 249 -15.32 -4.77 19.90
C SER A 249 -14.86 -5.90 20.84
N ALA A 250 -13.58 -6.27 20.81
CA ALA A 250 -12.93 -7.09 21.84
C ALA A 250 -12.57 -6.33 23.13
N TYR A 251 -12.57 -4.99 23.11
CA TYR A 251 -12.17 -4.11 24.21
C TYR A 251 -13.34 -3.22 24.68
N PRO A 252 -14.37 -3.80 25.32
CA PRO A 252 -15.56 -3.06 25.74
C PRO A 252 -15.23 -2.09 26.89
N VAL A 253 -15.19 -0.79 26.59
CA VAL A 253 -15.08 0.25 27.61
C VAL A 253 -16.47 0.52 28.23
N PRO A 254 -16.64 0.47 29.56
CA PRO A 254 -17.94 0.67 30.20
C PRO A 254 -18.36 2.15 30.14
N ALA A 255 -19.66 2.42 29.95
CA ALA A 255 -20.20 3.78 29.89
C ALA A 255 -19.97 4.63 31.17
N SER A 256 -19.69 3.98 32.30
CA SER A 256 -19.33 4.59 33.58
C SER A 256 -18.25 3.72 34.24
N PRO A 257 -17.26 4.28 34.96
CA PRO A 257 -16.19 3.49 35.54
C PRO A 257 -16.65 2.60 36.71
N GLY A 258 -17.87 2.83 37.22
CA GLY A 258 -18.47 2.06 38.30
C GLY A 258 -18.55 2.83 39.62
N GLN A 259 -18.87 2.11 40.70
CA GLN A 259 -19.06 2.69 42.05
C GLN A 259 -18.23 2.00 43.14
N THR A 260 -17.62 0.85 42.84
CA THR A 260 -16.71 0.14 43.74
C THR A 260 -15.28 0.28 43.23
N GLU A 261 -14.31 0.30 44.12
CA GLU A 261 -12.90 0.47 43.76
C GLU A 261 -12.41 -0.60 42.76
N ALA A 262 -12.84 -1.86 42.92
CA ALA A 262 -12.58 -2.94 41.97
C ALA A 262 -13.32 -2.81 40.62
N ALA A 263 -14.39 -2.00 40.53
CA ALA A 263 -14.98 -1.61 39.25
C ALA A 263 -14.16 -0.49 38.61
N LEU A 264 -13.80 0.55 39.38
CA LEU A 264 -12.95 1.66 38.91
C LEU A 264 -11.62 1.15 38.35
N ALA A 265 -10.93 0.26 39.08
CA ALA A 265 -9.67 -0.33 38.63
C ALA A 265 -9.81 -1.14 37.32
N ARG A 266 -10.91 -1.89 37.17
CA ARG A 266 -11.18 -2.62 35.91
C ARG A 266 -11.47 -1.67 34.75
N ALA A 267 -12.20 -0.58 35.00
CA ALA A 267 -12.54 0.40 33.98
C ALA A 267 -11.31 1.22 33.54
N GLU A 268 -10.45 1.60 34.49
CA GLU A 268 -9.15 2.24 34.27
C GLU A 268 -8.27 1.39 33.34
N LEU A 269 -8.11 0.10 33.64
CA LEU A 269 -7.28 -0.79 32.83
C LEU A 269 -7.92 -1.16 31.49
N ALA A 270 -9.25 -1.33 31.44
CA ALA A 270 -9.97 -1.59 30.18
C ALA A 270 -9.84 -0.44 29.18
N LEU A 271 -9.90 0.82 29.64
CA LEU A 271 -9.68 1.97 28.76
C LEU A 271 -8.22 2.10 28.33
N SER A 272 -7.26 1.84 29.23
CA SER A 272 -5.84 1.78 28.83
C SER A 272 -5.56 0.70 27.78
N GLU A 273 -6.16 -0.49 27.91
CA GLU A 273 -6.01 -1.57 26.93
C GLU A 273 -6.66 -1.19 25.59
N ALA A 274 -7.84 -0.56 25.60
CA ALA A 274 -8.51 -0.08 24.38
C ALA A 274 -7.76 1.06 23.67
N VAL A 275 -7.14 1.99 24.41
CA VAL A 275 -6.30 3.07 23.85
C VAL A 275 -5.03 2.49 23.22
N ALA A 276 -4.34 1.58 23.92
CA ALA A 276 -3.16 0.91 23.38
C ALA A 276 -3.47 0.09 22.12
N ASP A 277 -4.56 -0.67 22.13
CA ASP A 277 -4.97 -1.48 20.98
C ASP A 277 -5.47 -0.63 19.80
N TYR A 278 -6.15 0.51 20.04
CA TYR A 278 -6.43 1.48 18.96
C TYR A 278 -5.13 1.91 18.27
N GLY A 279 -4.12 2.35 19.04
CA GLY A 279 -2.84 2.80 18.48
C GLY A 279 -2.13 1.69 17.69
N PHE A 280 -2.09 0.47 18.26
CA PHE A 280 -1.54 -0.72 17.61
C PHE A 280 -2.27 -1.08 16.31
N GLN A 281 -3.61 -1.08 16.30
CA GLN A 281 -4.40 -1.38 15.11
C GLN A 281 -4.31 -0.27 14.04
N ALA A 282 -4.34 1.00 14.44
CA ALA A 282 -4.27 2.15 13.53
C ALA A 282 -2.93 2.24 12.78
N SER A 283 -1.85 1.75 13.41
CA SER A 283 -0.49 1.68 12.87
C SER A 283 -0.16 0.35 12.17
N GLY A 284 -1.16 -0.49 11.88
CA GLY A 284 -1.01 -1.69 11.04
C GLY A 284 -0.82 -3.02 11.78
N GLY A 285 -1.02 -3.06 13.10
CA GLY A 285 -0.83 -4.27 13.91
C GLY A 285 -1.88 -5.38 13.75
N ARG A 286 -2.94 -5.18 12.95
CA ARG A 286 -4.03 -6.16 12.79
C ARG A 286 -3.63 -7.36 11.95
N ILE A 287 -2.80 -7.14 10.94
CA ILE A 287 -2.32 -8.16 10.00
C ILE A 287 -0.81 -7.98 9.82
N GLU A 288 -0.05 -9.04 10.08
CA GLU A 288 1.33 -9.16 9.60
C GLU A 288 1.29 -9.37 8.08
N PRO A 289 1.76 -8.42 7.23
CA PRO A 289 1.48 -8.46 5.80
C PRO A 289 2.08 -9.70 5.10
N THR A 290 3.18 -10.23 5.63
CA THR A 290 3.83 -11.43 5.08
C THR A 290 2.99 -12.71 5.20
N GLU A 291 2.00 -12.76 6.09
CA GLU A 291 1.03 -13.88 6.20
C GLU A 291 0.02 -13.90 5.05
N ILE A 292 -0.32 -12.74 4.46
CA ILE A 292 -1.17 -12.65 3.27
C ILE A 292 -0.46 -13.25 2.06
N THR A 293 0.82 -12.90 1.89
CA THR A 293 1.76 -13.52 0.96
C THR A 293 3.19 -13.03 1.24
N LYS A 294 4.19 -13.92 1.04
CA LYS A 294 5.63 -13.59 1.11
C LYS A 294 6.09 -12.56 0.05
N LEU A 295 5.22 -12.24 -0.91
CA LEU A 295 5.44 -11.21 -1.92
C LEU A 295 5.10 -9.79 -1.43
N ILE A 296 4.56 -9.63 -0.22
CA ILE A 296 4.51 -8.32 0.44
C ILE A 296 5.79 -8.20 1.28
N GLY A 297 6.58 -7.15 1.02
CA GLY A 297 7.81 -6.82 1.73
C GLY A 297 7.63 -5.73 2.79
N GLU A 298 6.47 -5.08 2.80
CA GLU A 298 6.14 -4.03 3.77
C GLU A 298 6.09 -4.56 5.20
N ARG A 299 6.54 -3.72 6.14
CA ARG A 299 6.55 -4.00 7.58
C ARG A 299 6.06 -2.76 8.33
N PRO A 300 4.77 -2.68 8.69
CA PRO A 300 4.22 -1.53 9.40
C PRO A 300 4.99 -1.25 10.69
N ALA A 301 5.28 0.03 10.95
CA ALA A 301 5.87 0.48 12.19
C ALA A 301 4.79 0.52 13.30
N THR A 302 4.38 -0.65 13.76
CA THR A 302 3.30 -0.81 14.74
C THR A 302 3.62 -0.09 16.06
N ALA A 303 2.66 0.66 16.58
CA ALA A 303 2.80 1.46 17.78
C ALA A 303 2.96 0.61 19.05
N ASP A 304 3.89 1.02 19.91
CA ASP A 304 4.09 0.44 21.23
C ASP A 304 3.06 0.99 22.24
N ALA A 305 2.53 0.11 23.10
CA ALA A 305 1.47 0.44 24.05
C ALA A 305 1.90 1.47 25.12
N LEU A 306 3.16 1.46 25.56
CA LEU A 306 3.68 2.46 26.49
C LEU A 306 3.82 3.82 25.78
N HIS A 307 4.32 3.84 24.54
CA HIS A 307 4.42 5.07 23.75
C HIS A 307 3.05 5.73 23.53
N VAL A 308 2.04 4.96 23.05
CA VAL A 308 0.67 5.44 22.85
C VAL A 308 0.09 6.03 24.14
N LEU A 309 0.22 5.32 25.27
CA LEU A 309 -0.31 5.81 26.55
C LEU A 309 0.41 7.05 27.07
N VAL A 310 1.73 7.17 26.86
CA VAL A 310 2.49 8.36 27.25
C VAL A 310 2.03 9.59 26.45
N GLU A 311 1.93 9.49 25.13
CA GLU A 311 1.51 10.63 24.30
C GLU A 311 0.07 11.07 24.62
N VAL A 312 -0.86 10.11 24.65
CA VAL A 312 -2.29 10.39 24.92
C VAL A 312 -2.50 10.95 26.33
N ALA A 313 -1.67 10.57 27.32
CA ALA A 313 -1.78 11.07 28.69
C ALA A 313 -1.25 12.50 28.92
N ILE A 314 -0.41 13.01 28.02
CA ILE A 314 0.12 14.40 28.08
C ILE A 314 -0.52 15.33 27.05
N ALA A 315 -1.30 14.78 26.12
CA ALA A 315 -1.96 15.51 25.04
C ALA A 315 -2.99 16.53 25.56
N ALA A 316 -3.02 17.71 24.95
CA ALA A 316 -4.11 18.67 25.12
C ALA A 316 -5.42 18.18 24.45
N ASP A 317 -5.30 17.45 23.34
CA ASP A 317 -6.40 16.72 22.69
C ASP A 317 -6.01 15.23 22.53
N PRO A 318 -6.33 14.39 23.54
CA PRO A 318 -6.05 12.96 23.53
C PRO A 318 -6.65 12.19 22.34
N ALA A 319 -7.85 12.58 21.86
CA ALA A 319 -8.52 11.96 20.72
C ALA A 319 -7.83 12.31 19.40
N ALA A 320 -7.35 13.54 19.22
CA ALA A 320 -6.60 13.93 18.04
C ALA A 320 -5.25 13.20 17.96
N VAL A 321 -4.52 13.09 19.09
CA VAL A 321 -3.28 12.31 19.16
C VAL A 321 -3.55 10.83 18.88
N LEU A 322 -4.59 10.25 19.46
CA LEU A 322 -4.95 8.86 19.19
C LEU A 322 -5.35 8.65 17.72
N ALA A 323 -6.11 9.57 17.12
CA ALA A 323 -6.44 9.55 15.70
C ALA A 323 -5.21 9.64 14.79
N ALA A 324 -4.17 10.37 15.20
CA ALA A 324 -2.96 10.59 14.41
C ALA A 324 -2.09 9.33 14.23
N TYR A 325 -2.40 8.21 14.90
CA TYR A 325 -1.80 6.89 14.63
C TYR A 325 -2.26 6.26 13.31
N ASN A 326 -3.36 6.74 12.72
CA ASN A 326 -3.81 6.32 11.41
C ASN A 326 -2.82 6.74 10.29
N PRO A 327 -2.89 6.13 9.09
CA PRO A 327 -2.07 6.55 7.95
C PRO A 327 -2.27 8.05 7.63
N PRO A 328 -1.19 8.84 7.47
CA PRO A 328 -1.29 10.29 7.24
C PRO A 328 -1.67 10.67 5.80
N GLN A 329 -1.66 9.71 4.87
CA GLN A 329 -1.81 9.96 3.44
C GLN A 329 -3.25 10.43 3.07
N PRO A 330 -3.42 11.42 2.16
CA PRO A 330 -4.73 11.92 1.75
C PRO A 330 -5.69 10.85 1.24
N GLU A 331 -5.17 9.82 0.56
CA GLU A 331 -5.89 8.70 -0.02
C GLU A 331 -6.57 7.85 1.06
N TYR A 332 -5.89 7.62 2.18
CA TYR A 332 -6.47 6.97 3.35
C TYR A 332 -7.61 7.82 3.93
N ALA A 333 -7.39 9.13 4.09
CA ALA A 333 -8.41 10.04 4.61
C ALA A 333 -9.64 10.10 3.68
N ALA A 334 -9.46 10.04 2.37
CA ALA A 334 -10.54 10.01 1.38
C ALA A 334 -11.33 8.70 1.44
N LEU A 335 -10.67 7.54 1.53
CA LEU A 335 -11.32 6.24 1.77
C LEU A 335 -12.14 6.26 3.08
N ARG A 336 -11.59 6.84 4.15
CA ARG A 336 -12.26 6.99 5.44
C ARG A 336 -13.56 7.82 5.34
N LEU A 337 -13.50 8.95 4.63
CA LEU A 337 -14.68 9.77 4.35
C LEU A 337 -15.72 9.01 3.52
N LYS A 338 -15.28 8.23 2.53
CA LYS A 338 -16.17 7.40 1.69
C LYS A 338 -16.83 6.26 2.46
N LEU A 339 -16.12 5.62 3.39
CA LEU A 339 -16.66 4.61 4.30
C LEU A 339 -17.79 5.20 5.15
N ALA A 340 -17.56 6.39 5.74
CA ALA A 340 -18.56 7.09 6.53
C ALA A 340 -19.78 7.52 5.69
N GLU A 341 -19.58 7.97 4.44
CA GLU A 341 -20.67 8.28 3.50
C GLU A 341 -21.55 7.03 3.22
N ILE A 342 -20.93 5.91 2.84
CA ILE A 342 -21.63 4.67 2.47
C ILE A 342 -22.41 4.09 3.65
N ARG A 343 -21.90 4.22 4.88
CA ARG A 343 -22.61 3.82 6.11
C ARG A 343 -23.79 4.74 6.44
N ARG A 344 -23.65 6.06 6.26
CA ARG A 344 -24.75 7.02 6.50
C ARG A 344 -25.86 6.91 5.46
N ALA A 345 -25.51 6.61 4.20
CA ALA A 345 -26.45 6.51 3.09
C ALA A 345 -27.39 5.28 3.15
N GLN A 346 -27.21 4.37 4.12
CA GLN A 346 -27.95 3.12 4.20
C GLN A 346 -28.87 3.01 5.43
N PRO A 347 -30.18 3.28 5.29
CA PRO A 347 -31.16 2.66 6.18
C PRO A 347 -31.15 1.13 5.99
N GLN A 348 -31.44 0.38 7.06
CA GLN A 348 -31.33 -1.10 7.15
C GLN A 348 -32.00 -1.89 6.00
N VAL A 349 -32.98 -1.31 5.30
CA VAL A 349 -33.72 -1.92 4.19
C VAL A 349 -32.81 -2.24 2.98
N ALA A 350 -31.71 -1.50 2.78
CA ALA A 350 -30.80 -1.68 1.65
C ALA A 350 -30.06 -3.03 1.62
N ARG A 351 -30.09 -3.80 2.72
CA ARG A 351 -29.36 -5.07 2.91
C ARG A 351 -29.99 -6.29 2.23
N THR A 352 -31.19 -6.17 1.65
CA THR A 352 -31.85 -7.32 1.00
C THR A 352 -31.15 -7.68 -0.32
N ARG A 353 -30.62 -8.91 -0.41
CA ARG A 353 -29.95 -9.45 -1.60
C ARG A 353 -30.93 -9.61 -2.76
N ILE A 354 -30.64 -9.01 -3.92
CA ILE A 354 -31.41 -9.25 -5.15
C ILE A 354 -31.03 -10.64 -5.70
N PRO A 355 -31.99 -11.58 -5.84
CA PRO A 355 -31.70 -12.91 -6.36
C PRO A 355 -31.32 -12.87 -7.85
N TYR A 356 -30.49 -13.83 -8.27
CA TYR A 356 -30.22 -14.05 -9.69
C TYR A 356 -31.46 -14.59 -10.41
N GLY A 357 -31.60 -14.24 -11.69
CA GLY A 357 -32.68 -14.71 -12.55
C GLY A 357 -32.47 -14.26 -14.00
N PRO A 358 -33.44 -14.51 -14.90
CA PRO A 358 -33.39 -14.06 -16.29
C PRO A 358 -33.21 -12.53 -16.40
N PRO A 359 -32.65 -12.02 -17.52
CA PRO A 359 -32.48 -10.59 -17.71
C PRO A 359 -33.82 -9.84 -17.72
N LEU A 360 -33.91 -8.70 -17.03
CA LEU A 360 -35.09 -7.83 -17.06
C LEU A 360 -34.89 -6.63 -17.99
N LYS A 361 -35.96 -6.27 -18.69
CA LYS A 361 -36.06 -5.18 -19.67
C LYS A 361 -37.34 -4.39 -19.43
N VAL A 362 -37.44 -3.19 -20.02
CA VAL A 362 -38.64 -2.35 -19.98
C VAL A 362 -39.90 -3.14 -20.35
N GLY A 363 -40.94 -3.05 -19.52
CA GLY A 363 -42.24 -3.71 -19.68
C GLY A 363 -42.35 -5.10 -19.03
N MET A 364 -41.27 -5.68 -18.50
CA MET A 364 -41.34 -6.96 -17.78
C MET A 364 -41.81 -6.78 -16.33
N ARG A 365 -42.66 -7.67 -15.83
CA ARG A 365 -43.01 -7.76 -14.39
C ARG A 365 -42.17 -8.84 -13.69
N ASP A 366 -41.56 -8.51 -12.55
CA ASP A 366 -40.74 -9.45 -11.76
C ASP A 366 -40.61 -9.00 -10.27
N PRO A 367 -40.66 -9.92 -9.29
CA PRO A 367 -40.46 -9.58 -7.87
C PRO A 367 -39.15 -8.87 -7.53
N ARG A 368 -38.11 -9.00 -8.38
CA ARG A 368 -36.83 -8.28 -8.20
C ARG A 368 -36.96 -6.78 -8.43
N VAL A 369 -37.99 -6.30 -9.13
CA VAL A 369 -38.13 -4.87 -9.45
C VAL A 369 -38.32 -4.01 -8.20
N SER A 370 -39.11 -4.46 -7.22
CA SER A 370 -39.27 -3.74 -5.95
C SER A 370 -37.95 -3.61 -5.18
N LEU A 371 -37.11 -4.67 -5.19
CA LEU A 371 -35.77 -4.63 -4.61
C LEU A 371 -34.84 -3.65 -5.35
N ILE A 372 -34.99 -3.52 -6.67
CA ILE A 372 -34.20 -2.60 -7.50
C ILE A 372 -34.66 -1.16 -7.27
N ARG A 373 -35.97 -0.90 -7.18
CA ARG A 373 -36.53 0.42 -6.82
C ARG A 373 -36.00 0.87 -5.47
N ALA A 374 -36.12 0.01 -4.45
CA ALA A 374 -35.57 0.25 -3.11
C ALA A 374 -34.04 0.48 -3.14
N ARG A 375 -33.28 -0.28 -3.95
CA ARG A 375 -31.83 -0.13 -4.09
C ARG A 375 -31.40 1.19 -4.74
N PHE A 376 -32.24 1.80 -5.57
CA PHE A 376 -32.00 3.10 -6.21
C PHE A 376 -32.73 4.28 -5.55
N GLY A 377 -33.43 4.06 -4.42
CA GLY A 377 -34.23 5.11 -3.77
C GLY A 377 -35.41 5.59 -4.61
N LEU A 378 -35.88 4.77 -5.55
CA LEU A 378 -37.09 5.02 -6.34
C LEU A 378 -38.29 4.59 -5.48
N ASP A 379 -39.26 5.48 -5.32
CA ASP A 379 -40.33 5.47 -4.30
C ASP A 379 -40.84 4.08 -3.87
N VAL A 380 -40.89 3.86 -2.55
CA VAL A 380 -41.31 2.59 -1.94
C VAL A 380 -42.64 2.76 -1.20
N ALA A 381 -43.75 2.56 -1.91
CA ALA A 381 -45.03 2.27 -1.27
C ALA A 381 -45.01 0.82 -0.69
N PRO A 382 -45.86 0.49 0.31
CA PRO A 382 -45.96 -0.88 0.83
C PRO A 382 -46.34 -1.86 -0.29
N ALA A 383 -45.68 -3.02 -0.31
CA ALA A 383 -45.80 -3.99 -1.40
C ALA A 383 -47.21 -4.62 -1.50
N ASP A 384 -48.09 -3.96 -2.25
CA ASP A 384 -49.28 -4.59 -2.83
C ASP A 384 -48.85 -5.42 -4.06
N PRO A 385 -49.10 -6.74 -4.12
CA PRO A 385 -48.79 -7.55 -5.29
C PRO A 385 -49.52 -7.13 -6.58
N ALA A 386 -50.52 -6.25 -6.49
CA ALA A 386 -51.20 -5.63 -7.65
C ALA A 386 -50.53 -4.34 -8.16
N SER A 387 -49.55 -3.75 -7.46
CA SER A 387 -48.99 -2.45 -7.83
C SER A 387 -48.15 -2.48 -9.13
N ASP A 388 -47.94 -1.31 -9.73
CA ASP A 388 -47.02 -1.14 -10.87
C ASP A 388 -45.53 -1.17 -10.47
N ASP A 389 -45.21 -1.25 -9.16
CA ASP A 389 -43.82 -1.28 -8.68
C ASP A 389 -43.07 -2.55 -9.09
N LEU A 390 -43.81 -3.61 -9.44
CA LEU A 390 -43.27 -4.84 -10.01
C LEU A 390 -42.95 -4.72 -11.51
N VAL A 391 -43.38 -3.66 -12.20
CA VAL A 391 -43.04 -3.39 -13.62
C VAL A 391 -41.66 -2.75 -13.70
N TYR A 392 -40.77 -3.38 -14.44
CA TYR A 392 -39.50 -2.80 -14.85
C TYR A 392 -39.81 -1.71 -15.89
N ASP A 393 -39.93 -0.47 -15.45
CA ASP A 393 -40.30 0.68 -16.29
C ASP A 393 -39.06 1.41 -16.84
N THR A 394 -39.28 2.54 -17.51
CA THR A 394 -38.19 3.39 -18.03
C THR A 394 -37.38 4.08 -16.92
N VAL A 395 -37.95 4.33 -15.74
CA VAL A 395 -37.24 4.95 -14.62
C VAL A 395 -36.23 3.97 -14.03
N VAL A 396 -36.67 2.72 -13.79
CA VAL A 396 -35.82 1.61 -13.35
C VAL A 396 -34.75 1.31 -14.41
N ALA A 397 -35.10 1.30 -15.69
CA ALA A 397 -34.13 1.07 -16.77
C ALA A 397 -33.06 2.17 -16.87
N THR A 398 -33.44 3.44 -16.70
CA THR A 398 -32.49 4.57 -16.68
C THR A 398 -31.55 4.47 -15.48
N ALA A 399 -32.07 4.25 -14.27
CA ALA A 399 -31.23 4.06 -13.08
C ALA A 399 -30.25 2.89 -13.24
N VAL A 400 -30.68 1.78 -13.86
CA VAL A 400 -29.80 0.66 -14.19
C VAL A 400 -28.75 1.01 -15.26
N ALA A 401 -29.11 1.80 -16.28
CA ALA A 401 -28.16 2.25 -17.30
C ALA A 401 -27.09 3.19 -16.74
N ASP A 402 -27.48 4.10 -15.83
CA ASP A 402 -26.58 5.03 -15.18
C ASP A 402 -25.64 4.30 -14.20
N PHE A 403 -26.17 3.35 -13.42
CA PHE A 403 -25.38 2.44 -12.61
C PHE A 403 -24.37 1.65 -13.46
N GLN A 404 -24.80 1.08 -14.59
CA GLN A 404 -23.92 0.35 -15.51
C GLN A 404 -22.78 1.23 -16.00
N ARG A 405 -23.09 2.46 -16.47
CA ARG A 405 -22.09 3.44 -16.93
C ARG A 405 -21.09 3.80 -15.83
N ALA A 406 -21.59 4.03 -14.61
CA ALA A 406 -20.76 4.39 -13.46
C ALA A 406 -19.77 3.30 -13.02
N ASN A 407 -20.07 2.03 -13.35
CA ASN A 407 -19.32 0.82 -12.95
C ASN A 407 -18.64 0.10 -14.14
N GLY A 408 -18.41 0.78 -15.27
CA GLY A 408 -17.70 0.20 -16.42
C GLY A 408 -18.42 -0.97 -17.11
N LEU A 409 -19.74 -1.07 -16.93
CA LEU A 409 -20.59 -2.05 -17.62
C LEU A 409 -21.24 -1.42 -18.87
N PRO A 410 -21.64 -2.22 -19.88
CA PRO A 410 -22.43 -1.73 -20.99
C PRO A 410 -23.75 -1.11 -20.49
N ALA A 411 -23.91 0.21 -20.70
CA ALA A 411 -25.04 1.04 -20.24
C ALA A 411 -26.32 0.79 -21.05
N SER A 412 -26.78 -0.45 -21.00
CA SER A 412 -27.91 -1.02 -21.75
C SER A 412 -29.28 -0.78 -21.12
N GLY A 413 -29.34 -0.42 -19.83
CA GLY A 413 -30.60 -0.37 -19.07
C GLY A 413 -31.27 -1.74 -18.89
N VAL A 414 -30.56 -2.83 -19.20
CA VAL A 414 -31.04 -4.22 -19.04
C VAL A 414 -30.42 -4.81 -17.78
N LEU A 415 -31.24 -5.33 -16.87
CA LEU A 415 -30.76 -6.02 -15.68
C LEU A 415 -30.22 -7.41 -16.04
N THR A 416 -28.97 -7.49 -16.50
CA THR A 416 -28.28 -8.76 -16.78
C THR A 416 -27.76 -9.44 -15.51
N ARG A 417 -27.32 -10.71 -15.59
CA ARG A 417 -26.63 -11.38 -14.46
C ARG A 417 -25.36 -10.63 -14.02
N ARG A 418 -24.59 -10.08 -14.96
CA ARG A 418 -23.39 -9.24 -14.67
C ARG A 418 -23.78 -7.94 -13.99
N THR A 419 -24.90 -7.35 -14.40
CA THR A 419 -25.49 -6.18 -13.74
C THR A 419 -25.94 -6.54 -12.33
N ILE A 420 -26.70 -7.62 -12.10
CA ILE A 420 -27.10 -8.07 -10.75
C ILE A 420 -25.86 -8.33 -9.88
N ALA A 421 -24.79 -8.93 -10.40
CA ALA A 421 -23.57 -9.15 -9.63
C ALA A 421 -22.94 -7.83 -9.13
N ALA A 422 -22.91 -6.78 -9.95
CA ALA A 422 -22.42 -5.45 -9.56
C ALA A 422 -23.43 -4.62 -8.74
N LEU A 423 -24.72 -4.71 -9.05
CA LEU A 423 -25.81 -3.90 -8.47
C LEU A 423 -26.24 -4.45 -7.09
N SER A 424 -26.20 -5.78 -6.94
CA SER A 424 -26.15 -6.45 -5.65
C SER A 424 -24.76 -6.41 -5.02
N GLY A 425 -23.73 -5.87 -5.69
CA GLY A 425 -22.32 -5.65 -5.27
C GLY A 425 -21.46 -6.87 -4.87
N GLY A 426 -22.10 -8.02 -4.61
CA GLY A 426 -21.86 -8.62 -3.29
C GLY A 426 -22.54 -7.75 -2.22
N ASP A 427 -23.15 -8.38 -1.21
CA ASP A 427 -23.71 -7.76 0.00
C ASP A 427 -23.11 -6.36 0.28
N PRO A 428 -23.85 -5.27 0.60
CA PRO A 428 -23.25 -3.96 0.88
C PRO A 428 -22.03 -3.97 1.81
N SER A 429 -21.90 -5.00 2.67
CA SER A 429 -20.64 -5.34 3.34
C SER A 429 -19.44 -5.46 2.39
N ALA A 430 -19.51 -6.13 1.24
CA ALA A 430 -18.42 -6.33 0.28
C ALA A 430 -17.76 -5.04 -0.22
N LEU A 431 -18.52 -3.98 -0.52
CA LEU A 431 -17.92 -2.69 -0.92
C LEU A 431 -17.29 -1.98 0.29
N GLU A 432 -17.94 -2.04 1.45
CA GLU A 432 -17.38 -1.57 2.72
C GLU A 432 -16.10 -2.33 3.10
N ASN A 433 -16.08 -3.64 2.89
CA ASN A 433 -14.97 -4.56 3.15
C ASN A 433 -13.82 -4.31 2.18
N GLU A 434 -14.09 -3.96 0.93
CA GLU A 434 -13.07 -3.55 -0.03
C GLU A 434 -12.43 -2.22 0.38
N ILE A 435 -13.23 -1.25 0.84
CA ILE A 435 -12.72 0.02 1.38
C ILE A 435 -11.88 -0.23 2.64
N VAL A 436 -12.38 -1.02 3.59
CA VAL A 436 -11.66 -1.38 4.83
C VAL A 436 -10.36 -2.15 4.53
N ALA A 437 -10.36 -3.05 3.54
CA ALA A 437 -9.16 -3.77 3.12
C ALA A 437 -8.09 -2.83 2.49
N ASN A 438 -8.50 -1.80 1.74
CA ASN A 438 -7.56 -0.81 1.22
C ASN A 438 -7.09 0.18 2.30
N MET A 439 -7.97 0.54 3.24
CA MET A 439 -7.63 1.29 4.45
C MET A 439 -6.62 0.55 5.36
N GLU A 440 -6.68 -0.79 5.39
CA GLU A 440 -5.69 -1.63 6.07
C GLU A 440 -4.34 -1.59 5.33
N ARG A 441 -4.32 -1.72 4.00
CA ARG A 441 -3.08 -1.62 3.21
C ARG A 441 -2.35 -0.29 3.37
N TRP A 442 -3.08 0.82 3.48
CA TRP A 442 -2.49 2.13 3.79
C TRP A 442 -1.72 2.16 5.11
N ARG A 443 -1.98 1.25 6.05
CA ARG A 443 -1.21 1.12 7.31
C ARG A 443 0.14 0.44 7.12
N TRP A 444 0.29 -0.35 6.06
CA TRP A 444 1.52 -1.06 5.75
C TRP A 444 2.51 -0.18 4.98
N MET A 445 2.00 0.81 4.25
CA MET A 445 2.82 1.79 3.53
C MET A 445 3.67 2.63 4.50
N PRO A 446 4.88 3.08 4.11
CA PRO A 446 5.66 4.04 4.87
C PRO A 446 4.85 5.29 5.21
N ARG A 447 4.91 5.77 6.46
CA ARG A 447 4.27 7.03 6.85
C ARG A 447 4.84 8.24 6.11
N GLU A 448 6.11 8.14 5.71
CA GLU A 448 6.81 9.08 4.85
C GLU A 448 7.08 8.41 3.50
N MET A 449 6.29 8.75 2.48
CA MET A 449 6.47 8.27 1.09
C MET A 449 7.60 9.03 0.35
N GLY A 450 8.05 10.17 0.90
CA GLY A 450 8.93 11.11 0.22
C GLY A 450 8.17 12.01 -0.78
N SER A 451 8.51 13.30 -0.82
CA SER A 451 7.82 14.27 -1.69
C SER A 451 8.18 14.12 -3.18
N ASP A 452 9.37 13.58 -3.45
CA ASP A 452 9.84 13.19 -4.78
C ASP A 452 9.91 11.67 -4.83
N ARG A 453 9.02 11.01 -5.57
CA ARG A 453 8.86 9.54 -5.54
C ARG A 453 8.22 8.97 -6.81
N ILE A 454 8.27 7.65 -6.93
CA ILE A 454 7.58 6.85 -7.95
C ILE A 454 6.59 5.92 -7.25
N GLU A 455 5.35 5.88 -7.69
CA GLU A 455 4.32 4.92 -7.24
C GLU A 455 3.95 4.00 -8.40
N VAL A 456 3.79 2.70 -8.15
CA VAL A 456 3.38 1.71 -9.15
C VAL A 456 2.20 0.90 -8.62
N ASP A 457 1.00 1.31 -8.99
CA ASP A 457 -0.25 0.63 -8.65
C ASP A 457 -0.44 -0.59 -9.57
N ILE A 458 -0.32 -1.79 -8.99
CA ILE A 458 -0.45 -3.07 -9.71
C ILE A 458 -1.88 -3.26 -10.28
N PRO A 459 -2.98 -3.20 -9.49
CA PRO A 459 -4.35 -3.29 -10.02
C PRO A 459 -4.77 -2.19 -11.01
N ASP A 460 -4.33 -0.94 -10.84
CA ASP A 460 -4.63 0.15 -11.81
C ASP A 460 -3.75 0.05 -13.08
N PHE A 461 -2.70 -0.77 -13.05
CA PHE A 461 -1.69 -0.95 -14.10
C PHE A 461 -1.05 0.39 -14.52
N LYS A 462 -0.72 1.24 -13.54
CA LYS A 462 -0.13 2.56 -13.75
C LYS A 462 1.15 2.77 -12.94
N LEU A 463 2.00 3.64 -13.46
CA LEU A 463 3.12 4.26 -12.75
C LEU A 463 2.87 5.76 -12.68
N ARG A 464 3.10 6.35 -11.51
CA ARG A 464 3.03 7.80 -11.26
C ARG A 464 4.38 8.29 -10.75
N VAL A 465 4.75 9.51 -11.12
CA VAL A 465 5.95 10.19 -10.60
C VAL A 465 5.53 11.51 -9.98
N PHE A 466 5.94 11.71 -8.74
CA PHE A 466 5.68 12.90 -7.95
C PHE A 466 6.97 13.70 -7.75
N ARG A 467 6.83 15.02 -7.71
CA ARG A 467 7.88 15.97 -7.31
C ARG A 467 7.22 17.04 -6.44
N ALA A 468 7.76 17.29 -5.25
CA ALA A 468 7.11 18.11 -4.22
C ALA A 468 5.62 17.75 -4.01
N ASP A 469 5.33 16.45 -3.88
CA ASP A 469 3.97 15.86 -3.75
C ASP A 469 3.00 16.16 -4.89
N THR A 470 3.48 16.74 -5.99
CA THR A 470 2.70 17.03 -7.19
C THR A 470 2.94 15.96 -8.25
N LEU A 471 1.87 15.36 -8.79
CA LEU A 471 1.94 14.43 -9.91
C LEU A 471 2.48 15.14 -11.17
N ILE A 472 3.68 14.78 -11.60
CA ILE A 472 4.33 15.36 -12.79
C ILE A 472 4.32 14.43 -14.01
N HIS A 473 4.07 13.13 -13.82
CA HIS A 473 4.02 12.15 -14.91
C HIS A 473 3.19 10.92 -14.52
N GLU A 474 2.41 10.40 -15.47
CA GLU A 474 1.72 9.12 -15.37
C GLU A 474 2.01 8.28 -16.63
N ALA A 475 2.29 6.99 -16.46
CA ALA A 475 2.55 6.05 -17.54
C ALA A 475 1.80 4.73 -17.33
N ARG A 476 1.44 4.05 -18.43
CA ARG A 476 0.94 2.67 -18.38
C ARG A 476 2.06 1.71 -18.03
N VAL A 477 1.76 0.68 -17.23
CA VAL A 477 2.68 -0.44 -16.99
C VAL A 477 2.09 -1.79 -17.37
N ILE A 478 2.98 -2.78 -17.54
CA ILE A 478 2.68 -4.21 -17.57
C ILE A 478 3.34 -4.86 -16.36
N VAL A 479 2.55 -5.60 -15.59
CA VAL A 479 2.93 -6.25 -14.32
C VAL A 479 2.89 -7.77 -14.46
N GLY A 480 3.23 -8.47 -13.37
CA GLY A 480 3.25 -9.93 -13.29
C GLY A 480 1.92 -10.60 -13.65
N LYS A 481 2.00 -11.80 -14.24
CA LYS A 481 0.86 -12.72 -14.32
C LYS A 481 0.45 -13.18 -12.90
N PRO A 482 -0.79 -13.63 -12.65
CA PRO A 482 -1.18 -14.21 -11.37
C PRO A 482 -0.35 -15.43 -10.91
N THR A 483 0.31 -16.13 -11.85
CA THR A 483 1.24 -17.24 -11.57
C THR A 483 2.66 -16.79 -11.22
N THR A 484 3.01 -15.54 -11.52
CA THR A 484 4.32 -14.91 -11.27
C THR A 484 4.08 -13.44 -10.88
N PRO A 485 3.51 -13.18 -9.69
CA PRO A 485 2.99 -11.86 -9.34
C PRO A 485 4.13 -10.85 -9.14
N THR A 486 3.87 -9.58 -9.44
CA THR A 486 4.74 -8.49 -8.99
C THR A 486 4.62 -8.35 -7.46
N PRO A 487 5.73 -8.32 -6.72
CA PRO A 487 5.74 -8.13 -5.26
C PRO A 487 5.45 -6.67 -4.88
N ILE A 488 4.95 -6.48 -3.65
CA ILE A 488 4.47 -5.21 -3.08
C ILE A 488 5.48 -4.78 -2.02
N PHE A 489 6.20 -3.68 -2.25
CA PHE A 489 7.24 -3.18 -1.35
C PHE A 489 7.73 -1.79 -1.74
N SER A 490 8.32 -1.09 -0.77
CA SER A 490 8.98 0.20 -0.89
C SER A 490 10.50 0.05 -0.93
N ASN A 491 11.18 0.88 -1.74
CA ASN A 491 12.65 0.91 -1.88
C ASN A 491 13.08 2.28 -2.44
N ALA A 492 14.33 2.44 -2.87
CA ALA A 492 14.81 3.60 -3.61
C ALA A 492 15.52 3.19 -4.92
N MET A 493 15.16 3.85 -6.02
CA MET A 493 15.83 3.77 -7.31
C MET A 493 17.18 4.48 -7.24
N GLN A 494 18.24 3.79 -7.64
CA GLN A 494 19.63 4.25 -7.49
C GLN A 494 20.27 4.63 -8.83
N TYR A 495 19.95 3.91 -9.90
CA TYR A 495 20.51 4.13 -11.24
C TYR A 495 19.61 3.53 -12.31
N LEU A 496 19.86 3.89 -13.56
CA LEU A 496 19.29 3.19 -14.72
C LEU A 496 20.40 2.75 -15.68
N THR A 497 20.23 1.59 -16.30
CA THR A 497 21.14 1.01 -17.27
C THR A 497 20.58 1.14 -18.67
N VAL A 498 21.30 1.85 -19.54
CA VAL A 498 21.01 2.02 -20.97
C VAL A 498 21.76 0.96 -21.76
N ASN A 499 21.09 0.37 -22.76
CA ASN A 499 21.54 -0.82 -23.49
C ASN A 499 21.86 -2.02 -22.56
N PRO A 500 20.89 -2.48 -21.75
CA PRO A 500 21.11 -3.53 -20.75
C PRO A 500 21.31 -4.91 -21.39
N SER A 501 22.29 -5.67 -20.88
CA SER A 501 22.33 -7.13 -21.06
C SER A 501 21.26 -7.78 -20.17
N TRP A 502 20.48 -8.72 -20.72
CA TRP A 502 19.56 -9.52 -19.91
C TRP A 502 20.21 -10.83 -19.48
N TYR A 503 20.45 -11.00 -18.18
CA TYR A 503 20.77 -12.30 -17.61
C TYR A 503 19.46 -13.02 -17.26
N VAL A 504 19.18 -14.13 -17.94
CA VAL A 504 17.91 -14.83 -17.81
C VAL A 504 17.83 -15.53 -16.45
N PRO A 505 16.79 -15.29 -15.63
CA PRO A 505 16.60 -16.01 -14.38
C PRO A 505 16.55 -17.53 -14.55
N GLN A 506 17.16 -18.27 -13.63
CA GLN A 506 17.23 -19.74 -13.68
C GLN A 506 15.84 -20.42 -13.75
N SER A 507 14.79 -19.80 -13.20
CA SER A 507 13.41 -20.25 -13.34
C SER A 507 12.91 -20.20 -14.79
N ILE A 508 13.21 -19.13 -15.53
CA ILE A 508 12.84 -18.97 -16.95
C ILE A 508 13.69 -19.90 -17.82
N ILE A 509 14.99 -20.02 -17.53
CA ILE A 509 15.86 -21.00 -18.22
C ILE A 509 15.24 -22.41 -18.08
N LYS A 510 14.97 -22.84 -16.84
CA LYS A 510 14.46 -24.18 -16.55
C LYS A 510 13.06 -24.46 -17.11
N ASN A 511 12.14 -23.50 -16.98
CA ASN A 511 10.71 -23.75 -17.25
C ASN A 511 10.29 -23.38 -18.68
N GLU A 512 11.02 -22.48 -19.36
CA GLU A 512 10.62 -21.94 -20.68
C GLU A 512 11.66 -22.17 -21.77
N MET A 513 12.97 -22.18 -21.44
CA MET A 513 14.04 -22.32 -22.45
C MET A 513 14.53 -23.77 -22.61
N LEU A 514 14.73 -24.51 -21.52
CA LEU A 514 15.17 -25.92 -21.58
C LEU A 514 14.19 -26.82 -22.37
N PRO A 515 12.85 -26.69 -22.27
CA PRO A 515 11.94 -27.46 -23.12
C PRO A 515 12.17 -27.18 -24.63
N LYS A 516 12.32 -25.89 -25.00
CA LYS A 516 12.54 -25.47 -26.39
C LYS A 516 13.91 -25.91 -26.92
N LEU A 517 14.92 -25.99 -26.06
CA LEU A 517 16.24 -26.55 -26.38
C LEU A 517 16.24 -28.07 -26.55
N ALA A 518 15.36 -28.79 -25.84
CA ALA A 518 15.21 -30.23 -25.99
C ALA A 518 14.59 -30.59 -27.35
N ASP A 519 13.64 -29.77 -27.83
CA ASP A 519 13.05 -29.89 -29.17
C ASP A 519 14.00 -29.37 -30.27
N ASP A 520 14.76 -28.28 -29.99
CA ASP A 520 15.62 -27.59 -30.96
C ASP A 520 16.90 -27.02 -30.29
N PRO A 521 18.04 -27.74 -30.37
CA PRO A 521 19.28 -27.32 -29.72
C PRO A 521 19.84 -25.96 -30.17
N ASP A 522 19.51 -25.51 -31.39
CA ASP A 522 19.98 -24.24 -31.95
C ASP A 522 19.05 -23.06 -31.61
N TYR A 523 17.92 -23.30 -30.92
CA TYR A 523 16.91 -22.30 -30.57
C TYR A 523 17.52 -21.03 -29.96
N LEU A 524 18.33 -21.16 -28.90
CA LEU A 524 18.90 -20.01 -28.20
C LEU A 524 19.88 -19.21 -29.09
N THR A 525 20.73 -19.91 -29.84
CA THR A 525 21.70 -19.29 -30.77
C THR A 525 20.99 -18.50 -31.86
N ARG A 526 19.92 -19.05 -32.47
CA ARG A 526 19.12 -18.34 -33.48
C ARG A 526 18.37 -17.12 -32.94
N GLN A 527 18.02 -17.12 -31.65
CA GLN A 527 17.45 -15.95 -30.97
C GLN A 527 18.51 -14.96 -30.45
N GLY A 528 19.80 -15.23 -30.67
CA GLY A 528 20.92 -14.35 -30.31
C GLY A 528 21.30 -14.39 -28.83
N TYR A 529 20.89 -15.41 -28.08
CA TYR A 529 21.37 -15.62 -26.72
C TYR A 529 22.78 -16.19 -26.71
N VAL A 530 23.59 -15.73 -25.76
CA VAL A 530 24.90 -16.30 -25.43
C VAL A 530 24.71 -17.25 -24.26
N VAL A 531 25.05 -18.52 -24.46
CA VAL A 531 25.03 -19.55 -23.42
C VAL A 531 26.45 -19.77 -22.91
N THR A 532 26.63 -19.72 -21.59
CA THR A 532 27.90 -19.99 -20.91
C THR A 532 27.68 -20.90 -19.71
N GLU A 533 28.72 -21.62 -19.29
CA GLU A 533 28.71 -22.35 -18.03
C GLU A 533 29.46 -21.55 -16.97
N ILE A 534 28.85 -21.36 -15.80
CA ILE A 534 29.44 -20.65 -14.66
C ILE A 534 29.25 -21.52 -13.42
N GLY A 535 30.34 -22.03 -12.85
CA GLY A 535 30.29 -22.84 -11.62
C GLY A 535 29.46 -24.14 -11.74
N GLY A 536 29.42 -24.77 -12.91
CA GLY A 536 28.60 -25.96 -13.17
C GLY A 536 27.12 -25.67 -13.46
N GLN A 537 26.73 -24.39 -13.60
CA GLN A 537 25.37 -23.99 -13.96
C GLN A 537 25.33 -23.30 -15.33
N ILE A 538 24.28 -23.60 -16.10
CA ILE A 538 24.00 -22.93 -17.37
C ILE A 538 23.55 -21.49 -17.10
N SER A 539 24.26 -20.53 -17.66
CA SER A 539 23.91 -19.12 -17.69
C SER A 539 23.52 -18.72 -19.11
N VAL A 540 22.38 -18.07 -19.26
CA VAL A 540 21.89 -17.57 -20.55
C VAL A 540 21.83 -16.05 -20.49
N ARG A 541 22.54 -15.37 -21.39
CA ARG A 541 22.58 -13.91 -21.51
C ARG A 541 22.04 -13.48 -22.86
N GLN A 542 21.07 -12.57 -22.88
CA GLN A 542 20.74 -11.80 -24.09
C GLN A 542 21.62 -10.54 -24.15
N PRO A 543 22.39 -10.33 -25.22
CA PRO A 543 23.10 -9.08 -25.44
C PRO A 543 22.13 -7.88 -25.62
N PRO A 544 22.61 -6.64 -25.49
CA PRO A 544 21.82 -5.46 -25.81
C PRO A 544 21.40 -5.43 -27.30
N GLY A 545 20.20 -4.94 -27.58
CA GLY A 545 19.68 -4.81 -28.95
C GLY A 545 18.15 -4.70 -29.00
N GLU A 546 17.58 -4.43 -30.17
CA GLU A 546 16.13 -4.20 -30.36
C GLU A 546 15.24 -5.37 -29.93
N ARG A 547 15.77 -6.60 -29.94
CA ARG A 547 15.06 -7.82 -29.51
C ARG A 547 15.25 -8.17 -28.04
N ASN A 548 16.00 -7.36 -27.28
CA ASN A 548 16.27 -7.63 -25.88
C ASN A 548 14.97 -7.54 -25.06
N ALA A 549 14.69 -8.55 -24.22
CA ALA A 549 13.45 -8.61 -23.44
C ALA A 549 13.28 -7.43 -22.45
N LEU A 550 14.39 -6.80 -22.04
CA LEU A 550 14.46 -5.60 -21.20
C LEU A 550 14.34 -4.28 -21.98
N GLY A 551 14.24 -4.36 -23.31
CA GLY A 551 14.27 -3.19 -24.19
C GLY A 551 15.58 -2.42 -24.06
N HIS A 552 15.48 -1.09 -24.09
CA HIS A 552 16.63 -0.18 -24.12
C HIS A 552 17.07 0.35 -22.75
N ILE A 553 16.22 0.29 -21.73
CA ILE A 553 16.45 0.89 -20.41
C ILE A 553 15.92 -0.03 -19.30
N VAL A 554 16.72 -0.24 -18.24
CA VAL A 554 16.28 -0.81 -16.95
C VAL A 554 16.52 0.21 -15.84
N PHE A 555 15.56 0.37 -14.93
CA PHE A 555 15.67 1.20 -13.73
C PHE A 555 15.84 0.33 -12.50
N GLN A 556 16.91 0.56 -11.74
CA GLN A 556 17.38 -0.35 -10.71
C GLN A 556 17.16 0.21 -9.29
N PHE A 557 16.47 -0.58 -8.48
CA PHE A 557 16.22 -0.38 -7.05
C PHE A 557 16.51 -1.72 -6.35
N PRO A 558 17.78 -2.00 -5.97
CA PRO A 558 18.22 -3.31 -5.50
C PRO A 558 17.33 -3.89 -4.38
N ASN A 559 16.78 -5.09 -4.60
CA ASN A 559 15.79 -5.71 -3.73
C ASN A 559 15.89 -7.24 -3.71
N GLN A 560 15.33 -7.85 -2.67
CA GLN A 560 15.34 -9.32 -2.45
C GLN A 560 14.52 -10.13 -3.48
N TYR A 561 13.66 -9.48 -4.27
CA TYR A 561 12.79 -10.14 -5.25
C TYR A 561 13.38 -10.16 -6.67
N ALA A 562 14.54 -9.51 -6.88
CA ALA A 562 15.18 -9.34 -8.19
C ALA A 562 14.26 -8.69 -9.26
N VAL A 563 13.31 -7.85 -8.86
CA VAL A 563 12.44 -7.10 -9.77
C VAL A 563 12.97 -5.69 -10.05
N TYR A 564 12.60 -5.13 -11.20
CA TYR A 564 12.99 -3.79 -11.65
C TYR A 564 11.92 -3.23 -12.60
N LEU A 565 11.97 -1.91 -12.87
CA LEU A 565 11.23 -1.31 -13.98
C LEU A 565 12.06 -1.43 -15.26
N HIS A 566 11.46 -1.68 -16.42
CA HIS A 566 12.21 -1.74 -17.68
C HIS A 566 11.37 -1.40 -18.93
N ASP A 567 12.05 -1.12 -20.04
CA ASP A 567 11.47 -1.00 -21.37
C ASP A 567 11.08 -2.38 -21.95
N THR A 568 10.40 -2.43 -23.09
CA THR A 568 10.11 -3.69 -23.77
C THR A 568 9.92 -3.51 -25.28
N PRO A 569 10.36 -4.48 -26.11
CA PRO A 569 10.00 -4.53 -27.52
C PRO A 569 8.50 -4.81 -27.74
N THR A 570 7.81 -5.40 -26.75
CA THR A 570 6.40 -5.83 -26.86
C THR A 570 5.38 -4.72 -26.62
N ARG A 571 5.62 -3.52 -27.18
CA ARG A 571 4.89 -2.26 -26.86
C ARG A 571 3.38 -2.33 -27.14
N GLY A 572 2.93 -3.16 -28.07
CA GLY A 572 1.50 -3.36 -28.35
C GLY A 572 0.68 -3.83 -27.14
N LEU A 573 1.30 -4.54 -26.18
CA LEU A 573 0.62 -5.04 -24.97
C LEU A 573 0.14 -3.92 -24.03
N PHE A 574 0.69 -2.71 -24.10
CA PHE A 574 0.18 -1.57 -23.33
C PHE A 574 -1.22 -1.12 -23.76
N GLY A 575 -1.66 -1.50 -24.97
CA GLY A 575 -3.03 -1.29 -25.45
C GLY A 575 -4.08 -2.20 -24.79
N SER A 576 -3.67 -3.25 -24.08
CA SER A 576 -4.59 -4.13 -23.36
C SER A 576 -5.21 -3.43 -22.14
N PRO A 577 -6.51 -3.61 -21.84
CA PRO A 577 -7.11 -3.16 -20.59
C PRO A 577 -6.55 -3.89 -19.37
N ARG A 578 -6.22 -5.19 -19.51
CA ARG A 578 -5.60 -6.02 -18.45
C ARG A 578 -4.15 -6.29 -18.82
N ARG A 579 -3.20 -5.78 -18.04
CA ARG A 579 -1.76 -5.76 -18.40
C ARG A 579 -0.89 -6.65 -17.51
N ALA A 580 -1.38 -7.84 -17.19
CA ALA A 580 -0.71 -8.84 -16.36
C ALA A 580 -0.01 -9.90 -17.22
N PHE A 581 1.14 -9.54 -17.81
CA PHE A 581 1.85 -10.37 -18.81
C PHE A 581 3.32 -10.66 -18.48
N SER A 582 3.89 -10.07 -17.42
CA SER A 582 5.31 -10.24 -17.06
C SER A 582 5.54 -11.42 -16.09
N HIS A 583 6.81 -11.68 -15.79
CA HIS A 583 7.24 -12.66 -14.78
C HIS A 583 7.63 -12.02 -13.44
N GLY A 584 7.03 -10.87 -13.10
CA GLY A 584 7.21 -10.16 -11.83
C GLY A 584 7.73 -8.73 -12.00
N CYS A 585 8.72 -8.52 -12.88
CA CYS A 585 9.23 -7.18 -13.21
C CYS A 585 8.17 -6.31 -13.90
N VAL A 586 8.33 -4.99 -13.84
CA VAL A 586 7.34 -4.04 -14.36
C VAL A 586 7.84 -3.44 -15.67
N ARG A 587 7.07 -3.57 -16.75
CA ARG A 587 7.41 -2.93 -18.04
C ARG A 587 6.75 -1.55 -18.11
N VAL A 588 7.47 -0.53 -18.56
CA VAL A 588 7.01 0.88 -18.60
C VAL A 588 6.78 1.30 -20.05
N ASP A 589 5.64 1.95 -20.32
CA ASP A 589 5.27 2.41 -21.67
C ASP A 589 6.10 3.61 -22.13
N GLN A 590 6.50 4.53 -21.24
CA GLN A 590 7.27 5.73 -21.59
C GLN A 590 8.65 5.79 -20.89
N PRO A 591 9.55 4.81 -21.13
CA PRO A 591 10.77 4.67 -20.36
C PRO A 591 11.78 5.79 -20.64
N PHE A 592 11.84 6.34 -21.86
CA PHE A 592 12.73 7.48 -22.13
C PHE A 592 12.26 8.74 -21.37
N LYS A 593 10.95 9.00 -21.31
CA LYS A 593 10.39 10.11 -20.53
C LYS A 593 10.64 9.93 -19.03
N LEU A 594 10.44 8.71 -18.52
CA LEU A 594 10.79 8.38 -17.14
C LEU A 594 12.29 8.61 -16.87
N ALA A 595 13.18 8.21 -17.79
CA ALA A 595 14.62 8.46 -17.66
C ALA A 595 14.99 9.94 -17.63
N GLU A 596 14.35 10.80 -18.43
CA GLU A 596 14.51 12.26 -18.36
C GLU A 596 14.09 12.81 -16.98
N ILE A 597 12.96 12.34 -16.44
CA ILE A 597 12.43 12.83 -15.17
C ILE A 597 13.32 12.43 -14.00
N VAL A 598 13.75 11.16 -13.92
CA VAL A 598 14.51 10.64 -12.76
C VAL A 598 15.99 11.05 -12.77
N LEU A 599 16.58 11.32 -13.95
CA LEU A 599 17.95 11.87 -14.05
C LEU A 599 18.00 13.39 -13.92
N ASP A 600 16.85 14.03 -13.69
CA ASP A 600 16.62 15.47 -13.75
C ASP A 600 16.94 16.10 -15.12
N GLY A 601 15.90 16.30 -15.93
CA GLY A 601 16.02 16.91 -17.26
C GLY A 601 16.68 18.30 -17.27
N SER A 602 16.52 19.10 -16.20
CA SER A 602 17.22 20.40 -16.04
C SER A 602 18.74 20.26 -15.93
N SER A 603 19.24 19.12 -15.48
CA SER A 603 20.67 18.75 -15.49
C SER A 603 21.16 18.31 -16.89
N GLY A 604 20.36 18.56 -17.93
CA GLY A 604 20.67 18.28 -19.33
C GLY A 604 20.43 16.83 -19.76
N TRP A 605 19.71 16.03 -18.96
CA TRP A 605 19.35 14.64 -19.27
C TRP A 605 18.02 14.55 -20.04
N THR A 606 17.99 15.03 -21.28
CA THR A 606 16.79 14.95 -22.13
C THR A 606 16.53 13.54 -22.68
N GLU A 607 15.29 13.25 -23.10
CA GLU A 607 14.96 12.03 -23.84
C GLU A 607 15.92 11.79 -25.02
N ASP A 608 16.18 12.81 -25.83
CA ASP A 608 17.06 12.72 -27.01
C ASP A 608 18.49 12.35 -26.63
N ARG A 609 19.01 12.88 -25.52
CA ARG A 609 20.34 12.52 -25.02
C ARG A 609 20.41 11.05 -24.61
N VAL A 610 19.37 10.52 -23.94
CA VAL A 610 19.29 9.10 -23.57
C VAL A 610 19.11 8.22 -24.83
N ARG A 611 18.29 8.64 -25.80
CA ARG A 611 18.12 7.96 -27.10
C ARG A 611 19.42 7.93 -27.92
N ALA A 612 20.22 9.00 -27.90
CA ALA A 612 21.52 9.07 -28.58
C ALA A 612 22.59 8.13 -28.00
N MET A 613 22.35 7.54 -26.83
CA MET A 613 23.18 6.49 -26.24
C MET A 613 22.84 5.09 -26.74
N ILE A 614 21.69 4.88 -27.41
CA ILE A 614 21.29 3.56 -27.90
C ILE A 614 22.26 3.04 -28.96
N GLY A 615 22.54 1.73 -28.94
CA GLY A 615 23.50 1.07 -29.83
C GLY A 615 24.97 1.33 -29.48
N ARG A 616 25.26 2.21 -28.52
CA ARG A 616 26.57 2.27 -27.84
C ARG A 616 26.58 1.19 -26.74
N GLY A 617 27.77 0.84 -26.23
CA GLY A 617 27.88 -0.19 -25.18
C GLY A 617 27.03 0.10 -23.92
N GLU A 618 26.78 -0.94 -23.13
CA GLU A 618 26.04 -0.88 -21.87
C GLU A 618 26.59 0.20 -20.92
N ARG A 619 25.69 1.02 -20.35
CA ARG A 619 26.06 2.16 -19.48
C ARG A 619 25.06 2.33 -18.34
N SER A 620 25.55 2.41 -17.11
CA SER A 620 24.76 2.80 -15.95
C SER A 620 24.86 4.30 -15.67
N LEU A 621 23.73 4.94 -15.41
CA LEU A 621 23.57 6.34 -15.06
C LEU A 621 22.98 6.42 -13.65
N TYR A 622 23.81 6.86 -12.69
CA TYR A 622 23.42 6.98 -11.29
C TYR A 622 22.62 8.25 -11.05
N LEU A 623 21.57 8.14 -10.23
CA LEU A 623 20.79 9.29 -9.78
C LEU A 623 21.62 10.09 -8.75
N PRO A 624 21.58 11.44 -8.75
CA PRO A 624 22.27 12.25 -7.76
C PRO A 624 21.78 12.02 -6.32
N GLN A 625 20.51 11.65 -6.16
CA GLN A 625 19.88 11.20 -4.92
C GLN A 625 19.01 9.99 -5.25
N PRO A 626 19.04 8.90 -4.45
CA PRO A 626 18.13 7.77 -4.66
C PRO A 626 16.66 8.22 -4.55
N MET A 627 15.85 7.87 -5.54
CA MET A 627 14.44 8.28 -5.60
C MET A 627 13.56 7.18 -4.99
N PRO A 628 12.78 7.45 -3.92
CA PRO A 628 11.78 6.53 -3.39
C PRO A 628 10.90 5.91 -4.48
N ILE A 629 10.66 4.60 -4.38
CA ILE A 629 9.76 3.86 -5.25
C ILE A 629 8.90 2.91 -4.41
N HIS A 630 7.59 2.98 -4.62
CA HIS A 630 6.58 2.19 -3.95
C HIS A 630 5.87 1.31 -4.97
N ILE A 631 5.92 -0.01 -4.76
CA ILE A 631 5.18 -0.97 -5.57
C ILE A 631 3.95 -1.40 -4.77
N GLU A 632 2.77 -1.04 -5.27
CA GLU A 632 1.53 -0.94 -4.49
C GLU A 632 0.43 -1.87 -5.01
N TYR A 633 -0.60 -2.10 -4.20
CA TYR A 633 -1.74 -2.92 -4.56
C TYR A 633 -3.04 -2.32 -4.01
N PHE A 634 -3.54 -1.28 -4.66
CA PHE A 634 -4.80 -0.65 -4.30
C PHE A 634 -5.91 -1.05 -5.27
N THR A 635 -6.92 -1.71 -4.73
CA THR A 635 -8.09 -2.21 -5.47
C THR A 635 -9.31 -1.33 -5.25
N ALA A 636 -9.25 -0.40 -4.30
CA ALA A 636 -10.20 0.70 -4.17
C ALA A 636 -9.48 1.98 -3.71
N PHE A 637 -9.78 3.09 -4.37
CA PHE A 637 -9.26 4.42 -4.06
C PHE A 637 -10.31 5.49 -4.40
N VAL A 638 -10.13 6.71 -3.92
CA VAL A 638 -10.99 7.85 -4.28
C VAL A 638 -10.23 8.73 -5.27
N ASP A 639 -10.84 9.09 -6.39
CA ASP A 639 -10.24 9.97 -7.39
C ASP A 639 -10.37 11.47 -7.03
N ASP A 640 -9.70 12.33 -7.80
CA ASP A 640 -9.70 13.79 -7.62
C ASP A 640 -11.12 14.43 -7.69
N ALA A 641 -12.10 13.71 -8.24
CA ALA A 641 -13.50 14.13 -8.27
C ALA A 641 -14.31 13.66 -7.05
N GLY A 642 -13.66 13.03 -6.06
CA GLY A 642 -14.30 12.48 -4.86
C GLY A 642 -15.06 11.17 -5.12
N LYS A 643 -14.90 10.55 -6.30
CA LYS A 643 -15.60 9.31 -6.65
C LYS A 643 -14.77 8.10 -6.24
N LEU A 644 -15.44 7.12 -5.63
CA LEU A 644 -14.86 5.80 -5.37
C LEU A 644 -14.60 5.06 -6.70
N GLN A 645 -13.36 4.65 -6.88
CA GLN A 645 -12.86 3.82 -7.96
C GLN A 645 -12.54 2.44 -7.41
N VAL A 646 -12.87 1.39 -8.18
CA VAL A 646 -12.58 -0.01 -7.83
C VAL A 646 -11.84 -0.66 -8.99
N ARG A 647 -10.98 -1.65 -8.70
CA ARG A 647 -10.21 -2.45 -9.66
C ARG A 647 -10.39 -3.94 -9.39
N ASP A 648 -10.10 -4.75 -10.40
CA ASP A 648 -10.06 -6.21 -10.27
C ASP A 648 -9.01 -6.61 -9.21
N ASP A 649 -9.35 -7.54 -8.31
CA ASP A 649 -8.40 -8.18 -7.39
C ASP A 649 -7.49 -9.16 -8.16
N LEU A 650 -6.55 -8.60 -8.93
CA LEU A 650 -5.71 -9.26 -9.93
C LEU A 650 -5.02 -10.55 -9.44
N TYR A 651 -4.56 -10.55 -8.19
CA TYR A 651 -3.83 -11.64 -7.52
C TYR A 651 -4.62 -12.29 -6.37
N GLY A 652 -5.87 -11.90 -6.13
CA GLY A 652 -6.69 -12.45 -5.03
C GLY A 652 -6.26 -11.99 -3.63
N LEU A 653 -5.61 -10.83 -3.52
CA LEU A 653 -5.10 -10.30 -2.25
C LEU A 653 -6.14 -9.52 -1.46
N SER A 654 -7.14 -8.88 -2.09
CA SER A 654 -8.27 -8.26 -1.36
C SER A 654 -9.07 -9.30 -0.62
N LYS A 655 -9.38 -10.41 -1.28
CA LYS A 655 -10.08 -11.53 -0.65
C LYS A 655 -9.34 -12.03 0.60
N ARG A 656 -8.02 -12.21 0.52
CA ARG A 656 -7.20 -12.66 1.66
C ARG A 656 -7.15 -11.63 2.80
N VAL A 657 -7.05 -10.34 2.49
CA VAL A 657 -7.10 -9.29 3.52
C VAL A 657 -8.46 -9.27 4.20
N GLN A 658 -9.55 -9.35 3.44
CA GLN A 658 -10.90 -9.43 4.00
C GLN A 658 -11.08 -10.68 4.88
N GLU A 659 -10.59 -11.85 4.44
CA GLU A 659 -10.59 -13.09 5.24
C GLU A 659 -9.79 -12.92 6.55
N ALA A 660 -8.58 -12.34 6.48
CA ALA A 660 -7.74 -12.09 7.65
C ALA A 660 -8.31 -11.04 8.62
N LEU A 661 -9.07 -10.06 8.11
CA LEU A 661 -9.82 -9.09 8.91
C LEU A 661 -11.15 -9.64 9.47
N GLY A 662 -11.52 -10.89 9.14
CA GLY A 662 -12.81 -11.47 9.56
C GLY A 662 -14.04 -10.92 8.82
N LEU A 663 -13.82 -10.30 7.65
CA LEU A 663 -14.84 -9.67 6.81
C LEU A 663 -15.42 -10.61 5.73
N GLY A 664 -14.84 -11.80 5.54
CA GLY A 664 -15.30 -12.78 4.56
C GLY A 664 -16.59 -13.50 4.99
N GLY A 665 -17.70 -13.24 4.29
CA GLY A 665 -19.01 -13.88 4.43
C GLY A 665 -19.52 -14.50 3.14
#